data_AF-A0A0C9V0L3-F1
#
_entry.id   AF-A0A0C9V0L3-F1
#
_cell.length_a   1.000
_cell.length_b   1.000
_cell.length_c   1.000
_cell.angle_alpha   90.00
_cell.angle_beta   90.00
_cell.angle_gamma   90.00
#
_symmetry.space_group_name_H-M   'P 1'
#
loop_
_entity.id
_entity.type
_entity.pdbx_description
1 polymer ?
#
loop_
_entity_poly.entity_id
_entity_poly.type
_entity_poly.pdbx_seq_one_letter_code
_entity_poly.pdbx_strand_id
1 'polypeptide(L)'
;MSYYPPELPNPFPIDSDRTLTGNRTQYMAVPQGGDTFSAPLSSGSDWPQPQTPGMEKTTSLTPPPSHLAYKPPTQAWNPIPLRRWFAVTLLTIMVLVAIALEVALHFSRIKTGWGVTGVFAATTGIFHFIYTLPPVAAAMVIVALWAWTDVDIKRLQPYIDLAYGNAPAKSTLLLDYSTKHPGITAYFAIQRNHWLVALSSILVLVGLAVQPLAASLFTVRNTWWNGPDLNVTIFDQPTQFTGLNMTVFSTAAGFVQANVLYNATIPNFVGRSLAVTRLAVPTNRISNGTMFAPTTAFKSAGNCVAADTVNSPSAANGQSLIATSTVNDSSCTLSVAIAETPALQFGVTTANCTGDDSLLPMVHNVVFWIYDDVNGTQNALTSAVFCRPTVQLLDVTASIAFSNGQFLTAAVIGPSDKVLNVTDPNSSLGGRPLNGLSFNDTAADVFDASRELATTIGLSSAIIQNATATPGGLEGRMQDKSIVRLTESAYSLYLSLIAKQIYFEPVSGQFQEVTTKSFIARLFMVDVTVHILVVVLILFAILGSYIHIQHRKLRDRVILPLQPGTLASAAAFTARSNVSDLLDAKFDDKQLQEVLRHKRFKMDRETGQIVLDADGVDEDDVGGANVRRRRTLVDFMGRNPQRQSTM
;
A
#
# COMPACT_ATOMS: atom_id res chain seq x y z
N MET A 1 -29.23 8.42 -32.04
CA MET A 1 -30.66 8.50 -31.71
C MET A 1 -30.92 7.48 -30.62
N SER A 2 -31.27 7.96 -29.41
CA SER A 2 -31.93 7.31 -28.25
C SER A 2 -31.32 6.00 -27.70
N TYR A 3 -30.63 5.89 -26.55
CA TYR A 3 -30.89 6.27 -25.14
C TYR A 3 -32.21 5.75 -24.56
N TYR A 4 -32.15 4.77 -23.63
CA TYR A 4 -32.77 4.76 -22.28
C TYR A 4 -32.24 3.54 -21.45
N PRO A 5 -32.15 3.63 -20.09
CA PRO A 5 -31.45 2.69 -19.19
C PRO A 5 -32.41 1.84 -18.31
N PRO A 6 -31.92 0.90 -17.46
CA PRO A 6 -32.73 0.28 -16.43
C PRO A 6 -32.51 0.84 -15.01
N GLU A 7 -33.61 0.91 -14.26
CA GLU A 7 -33.82 1.49 -12.94
C GLU A 7 -33.45 0.57 -11.74
N LEU A 8 -33.27 1.21 -10.57
CA LEU A 8 -33.09 0.65 -9.23
C LEU A 8 -34.35 -0.03 -8.66
N PRO A 9 -34.22 -0.97 -7.70
CA PRO A 9 -35.35 -1.37 -6.86
C PRO A 9 -35.15 -1.04 -5.37
N ASN A 10 -36.24 -0.65 -4.72
CA ASN A 10 -36.49 -0.60 -3.27
C ASN A 10 -38.03 -0.58 -3.08
N PRO A 11 -38.60 -0.85 -1.89
CA PRO A 11 -38.63 -2.13 -1.18
C PRO A 11 -40.06 -2.56 -0.74
N PHE A 12 -40.19 -3.80 -0.22
CA PHE A 12 -41.33 -4.43 0.49
C PHE A 12 -42.60 -4.81 -0.30
N PRO A 13 -43.10 -6.03 -0.02
CA PRO A 13 -44.52 -6.14 0.33
C PRO A 13 -44.77 -6.97 1.60
N ILE A 14 -45.83 -6.57 2.31
CA ILE A 14 -46.53 -7.28 3.38
C ILE A 14 -47.76 -7.94 2.73
N ASP A 15 -48.00 -9.23 2.96
CA ASP A 15 -49.30 -9.85 3.33
C ASP A 15 -49.19 -11.40 3.20
N SER A 16 -49.33 -12.15 4.29
CA SER A 16 -50.54 -12.84 4.78
C SER A 16 -50.98 -14.05 3.92
N ASP A 17 -50.75 -15.27 4.43
CA ASP A 17 -51.80 -16.19 4.91
C ASP A 17 -51.22 -17.56 5.37
N ARG A 18 -51.80 -18.07 6.47
CA ARG A 18 -52.15 -19.48 6.84
C ARG A 18 -51.41 -20.68 6.19
N THR A 19 -51.13 -21.84 6.82
CA THR A 19 -51.29 -22.46 8.15
C THR A 19 -50.70 -23.90 8.08
N LEU A 20 -50.28 -24.43 9.24
CA LEU A 20 -50.34 -25.84 9.69
C LEU A 20 -49.33 -26.90 9.20
N THR A 21 -48.55 -27.40 10.18
CA THR A 21 -48.09 -28.77 10.52
C THR A 21 -46.59 -28.71 10.90
N GLY A 22 -46.05 -29.33 11.95
CA GLY A 22 -46.56 -30.11 13.05
C GLY A 22 -45.35 -30.58 13.89
N ASN A 23 -45.44 -30.33 15.20
CA ASN A 23 -44.97 -31.17 16.32
C ASN A 23 -43.52 -31.09 16.90
N ARG A 24 -43.51 -30.75 18.21
CA ARG A 24 -42.69 -31.24 19.35
C ARG A 24 -41.22 -30.83 19.46
N THR A 25 -40.68 -30.36 20.61
CA THR A 25 -40.97 -30.61 22.04
C THR A 25 -40.59 -29.44 22.95
N GLN A 26 -41.51 -29.10 23.86
CA GLN A 26 -41.40 -28.87 25.33
C GLN A 26 -40.45 -27.81 25.93
N TYR A 27 -41.06 -26.74 26.46
CA TYR A 27 -40.77 -26.20 27.79
C TYR A 27 -42.07 -26.13 28.60
N MET A 28 -42.01 -26.54 29.87
CA MET A 28 -43.15 -26.64 30.80
C MET A 28 -43.27 -25.36 31.63
N ALA A 29 -44.50 -24.87 31.77
CA ALA A 29 -44.90 -23.67 32.50
C ALA A 29 -45.21 -23.94 33.98
N VAL A 30 -45.33 -22.86 34.78
CA VAL A 30 -46.12 -22.82 36.03
C VAL A 30 -47.01 -21.55 35.97
N PRO A 31 -48.31 -21.60 36.36
CA PRO A 31 -49.32 -20.65 35.90
C PRO A 31 -49.69 -19.56 36.93
N GLN A 32 -50.41 -18.54 36.47
CA GLN A 32 -51.23 -17.63 37.28
C GLN A 32 -52.73 -17.82 37.00
N GLY A 33 -53.55 -17.53 38.01
CA GLY A 33 -55.02 -17.42 37.98
C GLY A 33 -55.66 -18.35 39.01
N GLY A 34 -56.49 -17.94 39.96
CA GLY A 34 -57.22 -16.72 40.19
C GLY A 34 -58.63 -17.13 40.60
N ASP A 35 -59.14 -16.67 41.75
CA ASP A 35 -60.58 -16.63 42.03
C ASP A 35 -60.87 -15.65 43.19
N THR A 36 -61.77 -14.71 42.89
CA THR A 36 -62.33 -13.70 43.78
C THR A 36 -63.48 -14.27 44.59
N PHE A 37 -63.53 -13.99 45.90
CA PHE A 37 -64.75 -14.11 46.70
C PHE A 37 -64.92 -12.89 47.60
N SER A 38 -66.08 -12.26 47.48
CA SER A 38 -66.52 -11.05 48.18
C SER A 38 -67.16 -11.36 49.53
N ALA A 39 -67.21 -10.35 50.41
CA ALA A 39 -68.21 -10.04 51.46
C ALA A 39 -67.57 -9.71 52.85
N PRO A 40 -68.32 -9.22 53.85
CA PRO A 40 -68.58 -7.80 54.08
C PRO A 40 -68.27 -7.32 55.54
N LEU A 41 -68.70 -6.09 55.82
CA LEU A 41 -68.59 -5.25 57.01
C LEU A 41 -68.81 -5.86 58.43
N SER A 42 -67.94 -5.38 59.34
CA SER A 42 -68.21 -4.77 60.66
C SER A 42 -68.13 -5.59 61.96
N SER A 43 -67.61 -4.85 62.96
CA SER A 43 -67.91 -4.88 64.40
C SER A 43 -67.19 -5.89 65.29
N GLY A 44 -66.19 -5.41 66.03
CA GLY A 44 -65.63 -6.12 67.18
C GLY A 44 -64.37 -5.45 67.71
N SER A 45 -64.56 -4.44 68.56
CA SER A 45 -63.54 -3.71 69.30
C SER A 45 -62.84 -4.59 70.36
N ASP A 46 -61.52 -4.75 70.27
CA ASP A 46 -60.60 -4.60 71.41
C ASP A 46 -59.15 -4.74 70.95
N TRP A 47 -58.41 -3.62 70.96
CA TRP A 47 -56.94 -3.62 70.96
C TRP A 47 -56.49 -2.65 72.07
N PRO A 48 -55.64 -3.08 73.01
CA PRO A 48 -55.14 -2.19 74.06
C PRO A 48 -54.28 -1.06 73.47
N GLN A 49 -54.49 0.16 73.98
CA GLN A 49 -53.68 1.35 73.71
C GLN A 49 -52.24 1.22 74.25
N PRO A 50 -51.29 2.04 73.75
CA PRO A 50 -49.86 1.84 73.91
C PRO A 50 -49.36 2.28 75.29
N GLN A 51 -48.54 1.45 75.93
CA GLN A 51 -47.69 1.86 77.04
C GLN A 51 -46.40 2.50 76.49
N THR A 52 -46.10 3.70 76.99
CA THR A 52 -44.87 4.45 76.75
C THR A 52 -43.66 3.68 77.30
N PRO A 53 -42.58 3.47 76.51
CA PRO A 53 -41.31 3.04 77.07
C PRO A 53 -40.64 4.24 77.74
N GLY A 54 -40.38 4.11 79.03
CA GLY A 54 -39.49 4.98 79.78
C GLY A 54 -38.06 4.96 79.22
N MET A 55 -37.30 5.99 79.60
CA MET A 55 -35.87 6.14 79.34
C MET A 55 -35.10 4.82 79.47
N GLU A 56 -34.75 4.22 78.34
CA GLU A 56 -33.68 3.22 78.29
C GLU A 56 -32.40 3.95 77.92
N LYS A 57 -31.51 4.02 78.91
CA LYS A 57 -30.13 4.48 78.82
C LYS A 57 -29.49 3.98 77.52
N THR A 58 -28.80 4.89 76.84
CA THR A 58 -27.81 4.60 75.81
C THR A 58 -26.94 3.43 76.25
N THR A 59 -27.21 2.24 75.72
CA THR A 59 -26.32 1.08 75.85
C THR A 59 -25.06 1.45 75.09
N SER A 60 -24.07 1.93 75.84
CA SER A 60 -22.69 2.07 75.42
C SER A 60 -22.30 0.79 74.68
N LEU A 61 -21.91 0.92 73.41
CA LEU A 61 -21.28 -0.18 72.68
C LEU A 61 -20.16 -0.75 73.56
N THR A 62 -20.27 -2.03 73.89
CA THR A 62 -19.19 -2.78 74.51
C THR A 62 -17.92 -2.59 73.68
N PRO A 63 -16.78 -2.26 74.30
CA PRO A 63 -15.51 -2.25 73.59
C PRO A 63 -15.24 -3.65 73.01
N PRO A 64 -14.46 -3.75 71.92
CA PRO A 64 -14.12 -5.04 71.34
C PRO A 64 -13.35 -5.86 72.37
N PRO A 65 -13.37 -7.20 72.29
CA PRO A 65 -12.67 -8.06 73.24
C PRO A 65 -11.22 -7.60 73.41
N SER A 66 -10.84 -7.31 74.66
CA SER A 66 -9.57 -6.74 75.10
C SER A 66 -8.33 -7.60 74.84
N HIS A 67 -8.47 -8.75 74.18
CA HIS A 67 -7.37 -9.64 73.80
C HIS A 67 -6.76 -9.36 72.42
N LEU A 68 -7.34 -8.47 71.62
CA LEU A 68 -6.71 -7.99 70.39
C LEU A 68 -5.89 -6.74 70.71
N ALA A 69 -4.65 -6.95 71.16
CA ALA A 69 -3.70 -5.86 71.34
C ALA A 69 -3.64 -5.02 70.06
N TYR A 70 -3.95 -3.72 70.19
CA TYR A 70 -3.84 -2.76 69.11
C TYR A 70 -2.39 -2.77 68.61
N LYS A 71 -2.18 -3.42 67.46
CA LYS A 71 -0.90 -3.42 66.77
C LYS A 71 -0.98 -2.33 65.70
N PRO A 72 -0.20 -1.24 65.81
CA PRO A 72 -0.21 -0.22 64.76
C PRO A 72 0.14 -0.91 63.43
N PRO A 73 -0.58 -0.60 62.34
CA PRO A 73 -0.39 -1.28 61.07
C PRO A 73 1.03 -1.04 60.55
N THR A 74 1.91 -2.04 60.71
CA THR A 74 3.31 -1.96 60.28
C THR A 74 3.47 -2.20 58.77
N GLN A 75 2.41 -2.63 58.07
CA GLN A 75 2.45 -2.97 56.65
C GLN A 75 1.34 -2.23 55.89
N ALA A 76 1.72 -1.20 55.13
CA ALA A 76 0.81 -0.49 54.23
C ALA A 76 0.34 -1.40 53.09
N TRP A 77 -0.98 -1.54 52.92
CA TRP A 77 -1.55 -2.22 51.76
C TRP A 77 -1.13 -1.52 50.47
N ASN A 78 -0.63 -2.30 49.51
CA ASN A 78 -0.10 -1.80 48.26
C ASN A 78 -0.60 -2.68 47.10
N PRO A 79 -1.38 -2.14 46.16
CA PRO A 79 -1.92 -2.93 45.06
C PRO A 79 -0.79 -3.46 44.17
N ILE A 80 -1.01 -4.66 43.61
CA ILE A 80 -0.08 -5.37 42.72
C ILE A 80 0.44 -4.46 41.60
N PRO A 81 -0.42 -3.75 40.82
CA PRO A 81 0.06 -2.91 39.71
C PRO A 81 0.95 -1.74 40.13
N LEU A 82 0.85 -1.28 41.38
CA LEU A 82 1.69 -0.22 41.92
C LEU A 82 2.96 -0.74 42.59
N ARG A 83 3.17 -2.05 42.65
CA ARG A 83 4.40 -2.62 43.20
C ARG A 83 5.54 -2.43 42.19
N ARG A 84 6.73 -2.08 42.71
CA ARG A 84 7.91 -1.75 41.88
C ARG A 84 8.24 -2.82 40.84
N TRP A 85 8.17 -4.10 41.21
CA TRP A 85 8.50 -5.18 40.29
C TRP A 85 7.55 -5.21 39.08
N PHE A 86 6.24 -5.08 39.31
CA PHE A 86 5.24 -5.09 38.24
C PHE A 86 5.42 -3.89 37.30
N ALA A 87 5.59 -2.70 37.87
CA ALA A 87 5.83 -1.48 37.10
C ALA A 87 7.09 -1.62 36.22
N VAL A 88 8.21 -2.10 36.80
CA VAL A 88 9.45 -2.31 36.04
C VAL A 88 9.25 -3.36 34.94
N THR A 89 8.57 -4.48 35.21
CA THR A 89 8.30 -5.50 34.18
C THR A 89 7.44 -4.96 33.04
N LEU A 90 6.38 -4.21 33.34
CA LEU A 90 5.49 -3.67 32.31
C LEU A 90 6.24 -2.67 31.42
N LEU A 91 6.96 -1.73 32.04
CA LEU A 91 7.70 -0.67 31.33
C LEU A 91 8.85 -1.23 30.51
N THR A 92 9.58 -2.22 31.04
CA THR A 92 10.66 -2.88 30.28
C THR A 92 10.12 -3.65 29.08
N ILE A 93 8.98 -4.33 29.20
CA ILE A 93 8.32 -5.00 28.07
C ILE A 93 7.95 -3.99 26.98
N MET A 94 7.41 -2.81 27.32
CA MET A 94 7.10 -1.76 26.31
C MET A 94 8.33 -1.36 25.51
N VAL A 95 9.45 -1.11 26.20
CA VAL A 95 10.71 -0.68 25.56
C VAL A 95 11.29 -1.81 24.70
N LEU A 96 11.24 -3.05 25.17
CA LEU A 96 11.70 -4.21 24.40
C LEU A 96 10.87 -4.41 23.13
N VAL A 97 9.54 -4.27 23.21
CA VAL A 97 8.66 -4.33 22.03
C VAL A 97 8.97 -3.19 21.06
N ALA A 98 9.19 -1.97 21.55
CA ALA A 98 9.58 -0.83 20.71
C ALA A 98 10.90 -1.09 19.95
N ILE A 99 11.92 -1.61 20.64
CA ILE A 99 13.21 -1.95 20.01
C ILE A 99 13.03 -3.09 18.99
N ALA A 100 12.25 -4.13 19.33
CA ALA A 100 12.00 -5.26 18.44
C ALA A 100 11.31 -4.84 17.14
N LEU A 101 10.39 -3.86 17.19
CA LEU A 101 9.73 -3.31 16.02
C LEU A 101 10.70 -2.59 15.07
N GLU A 102 11.62 -1.77 15.60
CA GLU A 102 12.65 -1.08 14.79
C GLU A 102 13.63 -2.07 14.15
N VAL A 103 14.07 -3.07 14.91
CA VAL A 103 14.94 -4.14 14.38
C VAL A 103 14.22 -4.93 13.30
N ALA A 104 12.95 -5.28 13.51
CA ALA A 104 12.15 -5.98 12.51
C ALA A 104 11.94 -5.14 11.24
N LEU A 105 11.72 -3.82 11.37
CA LEU A 105 11.63 -2.91 10.23
C LEU A 105 12.95 -2.85 9.44
N HIS A 106 14.08 -2.78 10.14
CA HIS A 106 15.40 -2.79 9.51
C HIS A 106 15.63 -4.07 8.69
N PHE A 107 15.32 -5.24 9.26
CA PHE A 107 15.40 -6.51 8.54
C PHE A 107 14.42 -6.59 7.36
N SER A 108 13.21 -6.06 7.51
CA SER A 108 12.21 -6.01 6.43
C SER A 108 12.70 -5.18 5.24
N ARG A 109 13.39 -4.07 5.49
CA ARG A 109 14.00 -3.21 4.46
C ARG A 109 15.13 -3.92 3.72
N ILE A 110 16.07 -4.55 4.45
CA ILE A 110 17.22 -5.24 3.84
C ILE A 110 16.78 -6.41 2.96
N LYS A 111 15.85 -7.24 3.45
CA LYS A 111 15.43 -8.46 2.75
C LYS A 111 14.33 -8.24 1.71
N THR A 112 13.99 -6.97 1.42
CA THR A 112 12.89 -6.57 0.53
C THR A 112 11.59 -7.31 0.84
N GLY A 113 11.21 -7.31 2.12
CA GLY A 113 10.01 -7.97 2.63
C GLY A 113 10.14 -9.48 2.79
N TRP A 114 9.24 -10.08 3.55
CA TRP A 114 9.22 -11.53 3.76
C TRP A 114 8.35 -12.21 2.69
N GLY A 115 8.87 -13.28 2.09
CA GLY A 115 8.13 -14.06 1.12
C GLY A 115 6.91 -14.72 1.77
N VAL A 116 5.72 -14.46 1.24
CA VAL A 116 4.49 -15.17 1.59
C VAL A 116 4.06 -16.00 0.39
N THR A 117 3.87 -17.30 0.60
CA THR A 117 3.55 -18.24 -0.47
C THR A 117 2.08 -18.65 -0.42
N GLY A 118 1.45 -18.80 -1.58
CA GLY A 118 0.11 -19.38 -1.72
C GLY A 118 -0.98 -18.53 -1.07
N VAL A 119 -1.87 -19.15 -0.30
CA VAL A 119 -3.08 -18.51 0.23
C VAL A 119 -2.78 -17.38 1.24
N PHE A 120 -1.57 -17.34 1.79
CA PHE A 120 -1.09 -16.30 2.70
C PHE A 120 -0.66 -15.00 1.98
N ALA A 121 -0.57 -15.02 0.65
CA ALA A 121 -0.35 -13.83 -0.17
C ALA A 121 -1.65 -13.07 -0.49
N ALA A 122 -2.81 -13.64 -0.14
CA ALA A 122 -4.10 -13.03 -0.44
C ALA A 122 -4.29 -11.75 0.39
N THR A 123 -4.47 -10.62 -0.30
CA THR A 123 -4.82 -9.32 0.31
C THR A 123 -6.26 -9.26 0.81
N THR A 124 -7.10 -10.21 0.37
CA THR A 124 -8.53 -10.31 0.71
C THR A 124 -8.84 -11.73 1.20
N GLY A 125 -9.68 -11.84 2.23
CA GLY A 125 -10.11 -13.11 2.82
C GLY A 125 -9.51 -13.40 4.20
N ILE A 126 -9.83 -14.57 4.75
CA ILE A 126 -9.53 -14.96 6.13
C ILE A 126 -8.03 -14.96 6.43
N PHE A 127 -7.20 -15.23 5.43
CA PHE A 127 -5.74 -15.31 5.56
C PHE A 127 -5.08 -13.95 5.87
N HIS A 128 -5.76 -12.83 5.59
CA HIS A 128 -5.32 -11.49 5.99
C HIS A 128 -5.18 -11.36 7.52
N PHE A 129 -6.05 -12.03 8.27
CA PHE A 129 -6.07 -11.94 9.74
C PHE A 129 -4.89 -12.64 10.41
N ILE A 130 -4.22 -13.56 9.72
CA ILE A 130 -3.12 -14.35 10.28
C ILE A 130 -1.93 -13.45 10.61
N TYR A 131 -1.66 -12.43 9.79
CA TYR A 131 -0.56 -11.50 10.03
C TYR A 131 -0.98 -10.24 10.77
N THR A 132 -2.26 -9.84 10.79
CA THR A 132 -2.72 -8.63 11.50
C THR A 132 -3.17 -8.85 12.94
N LEU A 133 -3.66 -10.05 13.30
CA LEU A 133 -4.14 -10.33 14.66
C LEU A 133 -3.04 -10.40 15.73
N PRO A 134 -1.87 -11.03 15.51
CA PRO A 134 -0.87 -11.17 16.57
C PRO A 134 -0.36 -9.83 17.15
N PRO A 135 -0.06 -8.80 16.34
CA PRO A 135 0.29 -7.47 16.86
C PRO A 135 -0.81 -6.83 17.69
N VAL A 136 -2.07 -6.99 17.26
CA VAL A 136 -3.24 -6.44 17.98
C VAL A 136 -3.44 -7.14 19.32
N ALA A 137 -3.28 -8.46 19.37
CA ALA A 137 -3.36 -9.23 20.61
C ALA A 137 -2.29 -8.79 21.61
N ALA A 138 -1.04 -8.59 21.15
CA ALA A 138 0.03 -8.06 22.00
C ALA A 138 -0.28 -6.66 22.53
N ALA A 139 -0.77 -5.76 21.67
CA ALA A 139 -1.18 -4.42 22.08
C ALA A 139 -2.34 -4.46 23.10
N MET A 140 -3.30 -5.36 22.93
CA MET A 140 -4.43 -5.53 23.85
C MET A 140 -3.96 -5.91 25.27
N VAL A 141 -3.04 -6.87 25.39
CA VAL A 141 -2.49 -7.28 26.70
C VAL A 141 -1.79 -6.11 27.39
N ILE A 142 -0.94 -5.40 26.65
CA ILE A 142 -0.23 -4.21 27.12
C ILE A 142 -1.19 -3.15 27.68
N VAL A 143 -2.24 -2.81 26.91
CA VAL A 143 -3.21 -1.79 27.29
C VAL A 143 -4.06 -2.25 28.47
N ALA A 144 -4.43 -3.54 28.53
CA ALA A 144 -5.17 -4.09 29.66
C ALA A 144 -4.38 -4.03 30.96
N LEU A 145 -3.08 -4.35 30.94
CA LEU A 145 -2.20 -4.23 32.10
C LEU A 145 -2.07 -2.77 32.56
N TRP A 146 -1.97 -1.82 31.63
CA TRP A 146 -1.96 -0.40 31.97
C TRP A 146 -3.32 0.08 32.52
N ALA A 147 -4.43 -0.32 31.92
CA ALA A 147 -5.77 0.02 32.41
C ALA A 147 -5.99 -0.49 33.84
N TRP A 148 -5.45 -1.65 34.19
CA TRP A 148 -5.47 -2.14 35.57
C TRP A 148 -4.68 -1.21 36.51
N THR A 149 -3.50 -0.72 36.09
CA THR A 149 -2.74 0.26 36.89
C THR A 149 -3.49 1.58 37.09
N ASP A 150 -4.18 2.06 36.06
CA ASP A 150 -4.94 3.31 36.08
C ASP A 150 -6.13 3.25 37.04
N VAL A 151 -6.85 2.13 37.06
CA VAL A 151 -7.96 1.90 38.00
C VAL A 151 -7.47 1.98 39.45
N ASP A 152 -6.33 1.37 39.77
CA ASP A 152 -5.81 1.38 41.14
C ASP A 152 -5.20 2.75 41.53
N ILE A 153 -4.63 3.51 40.58
CA ILE A 153 -4.23 4.92 40.80
C ILE A 153 -5.45 5.77 41.15
N LYS A 154 -6.54 5.65 40.38
CA LYS A 154 -7.80 6.38 40.63
C LYS A 154 -8.40 6.05 41.98
N ARG A 155 -8.39 4.77 42.37
CA ARG A 155 -8.88 4.30 43.68
C ARG A 155 -8.10 4.88 44.85
N LEU A 156 -6.80 5.11 44.70
CA LEU A 156 -5.93 5.61 45.77
C LEU A 156 -5.93 7.14 45.90
N GLN A 157 -6.30 7.88 44.85
CA GLN A 157 -6.32 9.35 44.86
C GLN A 157 -7.02 9.99 46.08
N PRO A 158 -8.28 9.65 46.43
CA PRO A 158 -8.96 10.29 47.56
C PRO A 158 -8.25 10.05 48.90
N TYR A 159 -7.58 8.91 49.07
CA TYR A 159 -6.81 8.59 50.28
C TYR A 159 -5.51 9.38 50.37
N ILE A 160 -4.88 9.64 49.22
CA ILE A 160 -3.69 10.51 49.15
C ILE A 160 -4.08 11.91 49.62
N ASP A 161 -5.18 12.46 49.12
CA ASP A 161 -5.65 13.80 49.49
C ASP A 161 -6.01 13.89 50.99
N LEU A 162 -6.63 12.85 51.56
CA LEU A 162 -6.90 12.76 53.01
C LEU A 162 -5.62 12.70 53.86
N ALA A 163 -4.53 12.10 53.37
CA ALA A 163 -3.27 12.00 54.11
C ALA A 163 -2.48 13.33 54.15
N TYR A 164 -2.69 14.22 53.17
CA TYR A 164 -2.14 15.58 53.21
C TYR A 164 -2.91 16.49 54.19
N GLY A 165 -4.11 16.11 54.60
CA GLY A 165 -4.97 16.83 55.55
C GLY A 165 -5.71 18.01 54.93
N ASN A 166 -6.64 18.60 55.70
CA ASN A 166 -7.43 19.77 55.29
C ASN A 166 -8.21 19.59 53.96
N ALA A 167 -8.66 18.37 53.66
CA ALA A 167 -9.23 18.03 52.36
C ALA A 167 -10.77 18.18 52.35
N PRO A 168 -11.36 18.95 51.41
CA PRO A 168 -12.82 19.14 51.34
C PRO A 168 -13.53 17.87 50.84
N ALA A 169 -14.74 17.61 51.34
CA ALA A 169 -15.55 16.42 51.00
C ALA A 169 -15.69 16.16 49.49
N LYS A 170 -15.85 17.22 48.70
CA LYS A 170 -16.01 17.16 47.24
C LYS A 170 -14.78 16.56 46.53
N SER A 171 -13.60 16.70 47.13
CA SER A 171 -12.32 16.20 46.60
C SER A 171 -11.91 14.85 47.19
N THR A 172 -12.60 14.34 48.20
CA THR A 172 -12.25 13.10 48.91
C THR A 172 -13.43 12.13 48.96
N LEU A 173 -14.35 12.27 49.93
CA LEU A 173 -15.44 11.32 50.16
C LEU A 173 -16.43 11.23 48.98
N LEU A 174 -16.76 12.35 48.35
CA LEU A 174 -17.70 12.41 47.22
C LEU A 174 -16.99 12.22 45.86
N LEU A 175 -15.69 11.95 45.86
CA LEU A 175 -14.91 11.82 44.65
C LEU A 175 -14.92 10.38 44.16
N ASP A 176 -15.64 10.13 43.06
CA ASP A 176 -15.55 8.88 42.31
C ASP A 176 -15.02 9.11 40.89
N TYR A 177 -13.83 8.53 40.65
CA TYR A 177 -13.17 8.46 39.35
C TYR A 177 -13.22 7.07 38.72
N SER A 178 -13.66 6.06 39.47
CA SER A 178 -13.58 4.65 39.08
C SER A 178 -14.75 4.21 38.19
N THR A 179 -15.92 4.83 38.35
CA THR A 179 -17.13 4.53 37.57
C THR A 179 -17.22 5.29 36.25
N LYS A 180 -16.36 6.30 36.04
CA LYS A 180 -16.42 7.19 34.88
C LYS A 180 -15.50 6.74 33.76
N HIS A 181 -15.93 6.96 32.51
CA HIS A 181 -15.11 6.71 31.32
C HIS A 181 -13.75 7.47 31.41
N PRO A 182 -12.61 6.88 31.00
CA PRO A 182 -11.29 7.49 31.15
C PRO A 182 -11.18 8.93 30.64
N GLY A 183 -11.85 9.26 29.53
CA GLY A 183 -11.88 10.63 29.00
C GLY A 183 -12.62 11.64 29.89
N ILE A 184 -13.74 11.23 30.48
CA ILE A 184 -14.49 12.06 31.42
C ILE A 184 -13.66 12.25 32.70
N THR A 185 -13.03 11.16 33.17
CA THR A 185 -12.15 11.20 34.34
C THR A 185 -10.94 12.10 34.14
N ALA A 186 -10.30 12.07 32.96
CA ALA A 186 -9.19 12.95 32.63
C ALA A 186 -9.60 14.43 32.70
N TYR A 187 -10.74 14.78 32.09
CA TYR A 187 -11.26 16.15 32.10
C TYR A 187 -11.54 16.66 33.52
N PHE A 188 -12.26 15.89 34.34
CA PHE A 188 -12.54 16.27 35.73
C PHE A 188 -11.30 16.27 36.62
N ALA A 189 -10.32 15.40 36.36
CA ALA A 189 -9.06 15.37 37.09
C ALA A 189 -8.22 16.62 36.81
N ILE A 190 -8.18 17.10 35.56
CA ILE A 190 -7.51 18.36 35.20
C ILE A 190 -8.17 19.54 35.92
N GLN A 191 -9.50 19.65 35.88
CA GLN A 191 -10.23 20.73 36.56
C GLN A 191 -10.01 20.76 38.07
N ARG A 192 -9.77 19.60 38.69
CA ARG A 192 -9.54 19.45 40.13
C ARG A 192 -8.05 19.45 40.51
N ASN A 193 -7.14 19.79 39.58
CA ASN A 193 -5.68 19.77 39.77
C ASN A 193 -5.08 18.40 40.15
N HIS A 194 -5.78 17.30 39.87
CA HIS A 194 -5.29 15.93 40.07
C HIS A 194 -4.50 15.44 38.85
N TRP A 195 -3.36 16.09 38.58
CA TRP A 195 -2.56 15.91 37.36
C TRP A 195 -2.08 14.47 37.12
N LEU A 196 -1.80 13.72 38.19
CA LEU A 196 -1.31 12.34 38.08
C LEU A 196 -2.39 11.38 37.57
N VAL A 197 -3.63 11.54 38.06
CA VAL A 197 -4.80 10.76 37.63
C VAL A 197 -5.20 11.15 36.21
N ALA A 198 -5.12 12.45 35.88
CA ALA A 198 -5.37 12.93 34.53
C ALA A 198 -4.38 12.30 33.53
N LEU A 199 -3.08 12.33 33.83
CA LEU A 199 -2.05 11.76 32.96
C LEU A 199 -2.23 10.25 32.77
N SER A 200 -2.50 9.51 33.84
CA SER A 200 -2.78 8.07 33.79
C SER A 200 -3.99 7.75 32.89
N SER A 201 -5.06 8.53 33.00
CA SER A 201 -6.28 8.36 32.20
C SER A 201 -6.04 8.70 30.72
N ILE A 202 -5.24 9.72 30.44
CA ILE A 202 -4.83 10.08 29.07
C ILE A 202 -4.01 8.95 28.45
N LEU A 203 -3.08 8.34 29.20
CA LEU A 203 -2.35 7.17 28.71
C LEU A 203 -3.30 6.05 28.33
N VAL A 204 -4.34 5.74 29.13
CA VAL A 204 -5.34 4.73 28.73
C VAL A 204 -5.99 5.08 27.38
N LEU A 205 -6.35 6.34 27.14
CA LEU A 205 -6.92 6.78 25.85
C LEU A 205 -5.93 6.61 24.69
N VAL A 206 -4.66 6.97 24.88
CA VAL A 206 -3.62 6.76 23.86
C VAL A 206 -3.44 5.27 23.61
N GLY A 207 -3.51 4.44 24.65
CA GLY A 207 -3.44 2.98 24.56
C GLY A 207 -4.55 2.38 23.70
N LEU A 208 -5.78 2.90 23.78
CA LEU A 208 -6.86 2.47 22.90
C LEU A 208 -6.56 2.76 21.42
N ALA A 209 -5.81 3.81 21.11
CA ALA A 209 -5.37 4.12 19.74
C ALA A 209 -4.22 3.21 19.24
N VAL A 210 -3.49 2.54 20.12
CA VAL A 210 -2.41 1.58 19.77
C VAL A 210 -2.97 0.36 19.04
N GLN A 211 -4.17 -0.08 19.37
CA GLN A 211 -4.80 -1.28 18.79
C GLN A 211 -5.04 -1.17 17.26
N PRO A 212 -5.73 -0.14 16.73
CA PRO A 212 -5.89 0.00 15.28
C PRO A 212 -4.56 0.25 14.57
N LEU A 213 -3.61 0.95 15.20
CA LEU A 213 -2.26 1.12 14.65
C LEU A 213 -1.54 -0.23 14.51
N ALA A 214 -1.59 -1.08 15.55
CA ALA A 214 -1.01 -2.42 15.51
C ALA A 214 -1.65 -3.32 14.42
N ALA A 215 -2.94 -3.15 14.14
CA ALA A 215 -3.61 -3.87 13.04
C ALA A 215 -3.05 -3.49 11.66
N SER A 216 -2.62 -2.25 11.49
CA SER A 216 -2.03 -1.73 10.25
C SER A 216 -0.51 -1.96 10.12
N LEU A 217 0.10 -2.68 11.06
CA LEU A 217 1.56 -2.85 11.14
C LEU A 217 2.13 -3.57 9.91
N PHE A 218 1.38 -4.54 9.38
CA PHE A 218 1.81 -5.36 8.25
C PHE A 218 0.91 -5.16 7.04
N THR A 219 1.54 -5.11 5.87
CA THR A 219 0.87 -4.96 4.57
C THR A 219 1.49 -5.90 3.55
N VAL A 220 0.66 -6.48 2.69
CA VAL A 220 1.11 -7.29 1.56
C VAL A 220 1.14 -6.42 0.32
N ARG A 221 2.30 -6.31 -0.32
CA ARG A 221 2.47 -5.59 -1.59
C ARG A 221 3.23 -6.44 -2.59
N ASN A 222 2.86 -6.32 -3.86
CA ASN A 222 3.58 -6.94 -4.96
C ASN A 222 4.87 -6.16 -5.21
N THR A 223 5.98 -6.87 -5.25
CA THR A 223 7.29 -6.26 -5.54
C THR A 223 7.99 -7.00 -6.66
N TRP A 224 8.82 -6.26 -7.39
CA TRP A 224 9.71 -6.83 -8.40
C TRP A 224 10.78 -7.64 -7.69
N TRP A 225 10.64 -8.96 -7.73
CA TRP A 225 11.65 -9.84 -7.18
C TRP A 225 12.49 -10.43 -8.31
N ASN A 226 13.81 -10.31 -8.17
CA ASN A 226 14.75 -11.01 -9.05
C ASN A 226 14.71 -12.49 -8.66
N GLY A 227 14.14 -13.30 -9.54
CA GLY A 227 14.12 -14.74 -9.38
C GLY A 227 15.49 -15.36 -9.65
N PRO A 228 15.62 -16.68 -9.38
CA PRO A 228 16.87 -17.37 -9.65
C PRO A 228 17.20 -17.28 -11.14
N ASP A 229 18.49 -17.24 -11.43
CA ASP A 229 18.98 -17.33 -12.79
C ASP A 229 18.64 -18.71 -13.37
N LEU A 230 18.16 -18.72 -14.62
CA LEU A 230 17.74 -19.93 -15.32
C LEU A 230 18.56 -20.10 -16.59
N ASN A 231 18.95 -21.34 -16.88
CA ASN A 231 19.55 -21.70 -18.15
C ASN A 231 18.44 -22.10 -19.13
N VAL A 232 18.27 -21.34 -20.19
CA VAL A 232 17.30 -21.64 -21.27
C VAL A 232 18.02 -22.07 -22.53
N THR A 233 17.40 -22.93 -23.33
CA THR A 233 17.98 -23.37 -24.60
C THR A 233 17.89 -22.27 -25.65
N ILE A 234 18.96 -22.10 -26.42
CA ILE A 234 19.01 -21.24 -27.60
C ILE A 234 18.60 -22.07 -28.81
N PHE A 235 17.68 -21.57 -29.64
CA PHE A 235 17.18 -22.29 -30.82
C PHE A 235 17.81 -21.85 -32.14
N ASP A 236 18.28 -20.62 -32.22
CA ASP A 236 19.00 -20.11 -33.38
C ASP A 236 20.14 -19.20 -32.95
N GLN A 237 21.09 -18.90 -33.83
CA GLN A 237 22.18 -17.96 -33.56
C GLN A 237 22.52 -17.16 -34.82
N PRO A 238 23.08 -15.95 -34.67
CA PRO A 238 23.52 -15.17 -35.82
C PRO A 238 24.65 -15.91 -36.53
N THR A 239 24.49 -16.13 -37.83
CA THR A 239 25.42 -16.91 -38.67
C THR A 239 25.93 -16.08 -39.85
N GLN A 240 26.87 -16.66 -40.60
CA GLN A 240 27.28 -16.15 -41.90
C GLN A 240 26.15 -16.33 -42.91
N PHE A 241 26.11 -15.51 -43.96
CA PHE A 241 25.19 -15.68 -45.06
C PHE A 241 25.47 -17.00 -45.81
N THR A 242 24.55 -17.97 -45.75
CA THR A 242 24.75 -19.34 -46.29
C THR A 242 23.85 -19.71 -47.48
N GLY A 243 22.99 -18.81 -47.95
CA GLY A 243 22.22 -19.04 -49.18
C GLY A 243 21.06 -18.07 -49.42
N LEU A 244 20.58 -18.01 -50.66
CA LEU A 244 19.42 -17.21 -51.08
C LEU A 244 18.19 -18.09 -51.20
N ASN A 245 17.07 -17.65 -50.60
CA ASN A 245 15.76 -18.23 -50.85
C ASN A 245 14.75 -17.13 -51.15
N MET A 246 14.28 -17.09 -52.40
CA MET A 246 13.36 -16.05 -52.89
C MET A 246 12.00 -16.07 -52.19
N THR A 247 11.61 -17.19 -51.57
CA THR A 247 10.34 -17.27 -50.83
C THR A 247 10.33 -16.44 -49.55
N VAL A 248 11.49 -16.19 -48.95
CA VAL A 248 11.64 -15.39 -47.72
C VAL A 248 11.23 -13.94 -47.99
N PHE A 249 11.64 -13.40 -49.13
CA PHE A 249 11.35 -12.01 -49.51
C PHE A 249 9.85 -11.83 -49.81
N SER A 250 9.23 -12.73 -50.58
CA SER A 250 7.81 -12.61 -50.91
C SER A 250 6.90 -12.83 -49.70
N THR A 251 7.25 -13.76 -48.81
CA THR A 251 6.51 -13.98 -47.56
C THR A 251 6.66 -12.82 -46.58
N ALA A 252 7.84 -12.23 -46.46
CA ALA A 252 8.04 -11.02 -45.65
C ALA A 252 7.23 -9.83 -46.19
N ALA A 253 7.20 -9.63 -47.51
CA ALA A 253 6.39 -8.58 -48.14
C ALA A 253 4.88 -8.78 -47.90
N GLY A 254 4.38 -10.01 -48.07
CA GLY A 254 2.99 -10.35 -47.78
C GLY A 254 2.62 -10.16 -46.30
N PHE A 255 3.53 -10.47 -45.38
CA PHE A 255 3.31 -10.21 -43.96
C PHE A 255 3.27 -8.71 -43.64
N VAL A 256 4.16 -7.90 -44.23
CA VAL A 256 4.15 -6.45 -44.05
C VAL A 256 2.83 -5.85 -44.53
N GLN A 257 2.32 -6.31 -45.67
CA GLN A 257 0.99 -5.92 -46.16
C GLN A 257 -0.12 -6.26 -45.15
N ALA A 258 -0.12 -7.48 -44.59
CA ALA A 258 -1.09 -7.88 -43.57
C ALA A 258 -0.95 -7.10 -42.26
N ASN A 259 0.28 -6.79 -41.82
CA ASN A 259 0.53 -5.98 -40.63
C ASN A 259 0.01 -4.55 -40.81
N VAL A 260 0.25 -3.97 -41.98
CA VAL A 260 -0.12 -2.58 -42.27
C VAL A 260 -1.63 -2.44 -42.46
N LEU A 261 -2.27 -3.37 -43.19
CA LEU A 261 -3.70 -3.28 -43.51
C LEU A 261 -4.61 -3.80 -42.38
N TYR A 262 -4.23 -4.93 -41.75
CA TYR A 262 -5.07 -5.63 -40.78
C TYR A 262 -4.53 -5.58 -39.35
N ASN A 263 -3.46 -4.81 -39.11
CA ASN A 263 -2.80 -4.75 -37.80
C ASN A 263 -2.42 -6.14 -37.27
N ALA A 264 -1.98 -7.04 -38.16
CA ALA A 264 -1.57 -8.39 -37.81
C ALA A 264 -0.45 -8.38 -36.77
N THR A 265 -0.51 -9.26 -35.78
CA THR A 265 0.49 -9.33 -34.70
C THR A 265 1.85 -9.77 -35.24
N ILE A 266 2.90 -8.98 -34.95
CA ILE A 266 4.27 -9.28 -35.37
C ILE A 266 4.71 -10.63 -34.75
N PRO A 267 5.42 -11.50 -35.49
CA PRO A 267 5.89 -12.77 -34.96
C PRO A 267 6.78 -12.61 -33.74
N ASN A 268 6.75 -13.58 -32.82
CA ASN A 268 7.62 -13.57 -31.64
C ASN A 268 9.11 -13.49 -32.05
N PHE A 269 9.91 -12.81 -31.23
CA PHE A 269 11.34 -12.55 -31.45
C PHE A 269 11.66 -11.65 -32.65
N VAL A 270 10.65 -10.99 -33.21
CA VAL A 270 10.80 -9.92 -34.21
C VAL A 270 10.13 -8.64 -33.69
N GLY A 271 10.85 -7.54 -33.71
CA GLY A 271 10.34 -6.18 -33.52
C GLY A 271 10.36 -5.40 -34.83
N ARG A 272 9.86 -4.17 -34.84
CA ARG A 272 9.76 -3.34 -36.07
C ARG A 272 11.09 -3.08 -36.79
N SER A 273 12.20 -3.11 -36.08
CA SER A 273 13.55 -2.86 -36.63
C SER A 273 14.60 -3.80 -36.04
N LEU A 274 14.19 -4.80 -35.25
CA LEU A 274 15.08 -5.69 -34.50
C LEU A 274 14.64 -7.14 -34.69
N ALA A 275 15.55 -8.01 -35.10
CA ALA A 275 15.36 -9.45 -35.12
C ALA A 275 16.23 -10.08 -34.04
N VAL A 276 15.62 -10.77 -33.07
CA VAL A 276 16.29 -11.29 -31.89
C VAL A 276 16.41 -12.81 -31.98
N THR A 277 17.47 -13.35 -31.38
CA THR A 277 17.66 -14.79 -31.21
C THR A 277 16.47 -15.44 -30.47
N ARG A 278 16.01 -16.61 -30.96
CA ARG A 278 14.93 -17.41 -30.35
C ARG A 278 15.47 -18.19 -29.16
N LEU A 279 14.74 -18.12 -28.07
CA LEU A 279 15.06 -18.75 -26.79
C LEU A 279 13.88 -19.59 -26.32
N ALA A 280 14.14 -20.69 -25.62
CA ALA A 280 13.08 -21.44 -24.94
C ALA A 280 12.53 -20.63 -23.77
N VAL A 281 11.20 -20.52 -23.73
CA VAL A 281 10.51 -19.88 -22.61
C VAL A 281 9.98 -20.98 -21.69
N PRO A 282 10.51 -21.10 -20.45
CA PRO A 282 10.02 -22.09 -19.49
C PRO A 282 8.68 -21.63 -18.86
N THR A 283 7.58 -21.80 -19.60
CA THR A 283 6.21 -21.40 -19.18
C THR A 283 5.71 -22.15 -17.94
N ASN A 284 6.27 -23.33 -17.64
CA ASN A 284 5.81 -24.20 -16.55
C ASN A 284 6.32 -23.81 -15.15
N ARG A 285 7.20 -22.80 -15.03
CA ARG A 285 7.90 -22.49 -13.77
C ARG A 285 7.41 -21.20 -13.10
N ILE A 286 6.97 -20.22 -13.88
CA ILE A 286 6.59 -18.88 -13.38
C ILE A 286 5.43 -18.38 -14.24
N SER A 287 4.23 -18.20 -13.69
CA SER A 287 3.07 -17.73 -14.49
C SER A 287 3.04 -16.20 -14.67
N ASN A 288 3.50 -15.45 -13.67
CA ASN A 288 3.43 -13.98 -13.64
C ASN A 288 4.82 -13.34 -13.50
N GLY A 289 5.57 -13.32 -14.59
CA GLY A 289 6.87 -12.66 -14.63
C GLY A 289 7.38 -12.40 -16.05
N THR A 290 8.52 -11.74 -16.12
CA THR A 290 9.28 -11.49 -17.33
C THR A 290 10.69 -12.05 -17.17
N MET A 291 11.20 -12.68 -18.23
CA MET A 291 12.61 -13.06 -18.32
C MET A 291 13.38 -12.00 -19.09
N PHE A 292 14.60 -11.73 -18.66
CA PHE A 292 15.55 -10.82 -19.29
C PHE A 292 16.77 -11.62 -19.72
N ALA A 293 16.85 -11.89 -21.02
CA ALA A 293 17.91 -12.68 -21.62
C ALA A 293 18.93 -11.77 -22.31
N PRO A 294 20.22 -11.82 -21.93
CA PRO A 294 21.27 -11.25 -22.77
C PRO A 294 21.43 -12.12 -24.02
N THR A 295 21.27 -11.51 -25.19
CA THR A 295 21.26 -12.20 -26.49
C THR A 295 21.68 -11.23 -27.59
N THR A 296 22.04 -11.75 -28.76
CA THR A 296 22.32 -10.96 -29.96
C THR A 296 21.05 -10.65 -30.75
N ALA A 297 21.03 -9.50 -31.42
CA ALA A 297 19.98 -9.12 -32.36
C ALA A 297 20.54 -8.39 -33.57
N PHE A 298 19.90 -8.57 -34.73
CA PHE A 298 20.14 -7.74 -35.91
C PHE A 298 19.22 -6.53 -35.87
N LYS A 299 19.80 -5.33 -35.96
CA LYS A 299 19.06 -4.10 -36.16
C LYS A 299 19.04 -3.75 -37.65
N SER A 300 17.86 -3.74 -38.23
CA SER A 300 17.62 -3.33 -39.61
C SER A 300 16.92 -1.99 -39.63
N ALA A 301 17.54 -0.99 -40.28
CA ALA A 301 16.95 0.33 -40.46
C ALA A 301 16.83 0.64 -41.96
N GLY A 302 15.69 1.19 -42.39
CA GLY A 302 15.46 1.57 -43.78
C GLY A 302 16.15 2.87 -44.22
N ASN A 303 16.41 3.80 -43.27
CA ASN A 303 16.96 5.14 -43.50
C ASN A 303 16.42 5.80 -44.78
N CYS A 304 15.11 6.05 -44.80
CA CYS A 304 14.42 6.55 -45.98
C CYS A 304 14.35 8.08 -46.00
N VAL A 305 14.50 8.67 -47.18
CA VAL A 305 14.38 10.11 -47.44
C VAL A 305 13.47 10.37 -48.64
N ALA A 306 12.83 11.54 -48.67
CA ALA A 306 12.11 11.98 -49.87
C ALA A 306 13.10 12.35 -50.99
N ALA A 307 12.69 12.20 -52.24
CA ALA A 307 13.43 12.72 -53.38
C ALA A 307 13.59 14.25 -53.32
N ASP A 308 14.73 14.76 -53.81
CA ASP A 308 15.01 16.19 -53.88
C ASP A 308 14.25 16.83 -55.04
N THR A 309 14.29 16.16 -56.20
CA THR A 309 13.54 16.53 -57.39
C THR A 309 12.85 15.33 -57.99
N VAL A 310 11.58 15.51 -58.37
CA VAL A 310 10.78 14.52 -59.08
C VAL A 310 10.23 15.20 -60.33
N ASN A 311 10.67 14.74 -61.50
CA ASN A 311 10.20 15.23 -62.77
C ASN A 311 9.05 14.34 -63.22
N SER A 312 7.85 14.88 -63.30
CA SER A 312 6.69 14.18 -63.83
C SER A 312 6.86 13.95 -65.34
N PRO A 313 6.38 12.80 -65.85
CA PRO A 313 6.44 12.51 -67.29
C PRO A 313 5.65 13.57 -68.07
N SER A 314 6.29 14.18 -69.08
CA SER A 314 5.62 15.08 -70.04
C SER A 314 5.57 14.43 -71.41
N ALA A 315 4.50 14.69 -72.18
CA ALA A 315 4.22 14.04 -73.47
C ALA A 315 5.30 14.22 -74.56
N ALA A 316 6.32 15.07 -74.32
CA ALA A 316 7.34 15.40 -75.30
C ALA A 316 8.57 14.46 -75.35
N ASN A 317 8.87 13.72 -74.26
CA ASN A 317 10.12 12.95 -74.13
C ASN A 317 9.91 11.52 -73.58
N GLY A 318 8.89 10.81 -74.05
CA GLY A 318 8.55 9.49 -73.50
C GLY A 318 8.03 9.58 -72.05
N GLN A 319 7.06 8.76 -71.69
CA GLN A 319 6.46 8.79 -70.36
C GLN A 319 7.40 8.14 -69.35
N SER A 320 8.46 8.83 -68.92
CA SER A 320 9.37 8.35 -67.87
C SER A 320 9.33 9.26 -66.65
N LEU A 321 9.14 8.65 -65.47
CA LEU A 321 9.28 9.30 -64.18
C LEU A 321 10.77 9.32 -63.83
N ILE A 322 11.34 10.52 -63.68
CA ILE A 322 12.73 10.69 -63.28
C ILE A 322 12.76 11.34 -61.91
N ALA A 323 13.34 10.65 -60.92
CA ALA A 323 13.53 11.17 -59.58
C ALA A 323 15.00 11.13 -59.19
N THR A 324 15.48 12.17 -58.51
CA THR A 324 16.87 12.22 -58.03
C THR A 324 16.91 12.62 -56.57
N SER A 325 17.85 12.01 -55.83
CA SER A 325 18.10 12.31 -54.44
C SER A 325 19.60 12.31 -54.16
N THR A 326 20.06 13.31 -53.41
CA THR A 326 21.42 13.50 -52.96
C THR A 326 21.46 13.32 -51.45
N VAL A 327 22.15 12.27 -51.00
CA VAL A 327 22.31 11.98 -49.58
C VAL A 327 23.76 11.59 -49.36
N ASN A 328 24.44 12.19 -48.39
CA ASN A 328 25.83 11.89 -48.01
C ASN A 328 26.77 11.73 -49.23
N ASP A 329 26.84 12.75 -50.09
CA ASP A 329 27.74 12.86 -51.26
C ASP A 329 27.56 11.80 -52.38
N SER A 330 26.51 10.97 -52.31
CA SER A 330 26.13 10.03 -53.38
C SER A 330 24.81 10.43 -54.00
N SER A 331 24.83 10.80 -55.29
CA SER A 331 23.64 11.07 -56.09
C SER A 331 23.03 9.76 -56.58
N CYS A 332 21.75 9.55 -56.27
CA CYS A 332 20.94 8.42 -56.70
C CYS A 332 19.87 8.89 -57.68
N THR A 333 19.71 8.18 -58.79
CA THR A 333 18.70 8.48 -59.82
C THR A 333 17.80 7.28 -60.06
N LEU A 334 16.51 7.56 -60.24
CA LEU A 334 15.49 6.62 -60.65
C LEU A 334 14.96 7.03 -62.04
N SER A 335 14.79 6.07 -62.94
CA SER A 335 14.11 6.25 -64.22
C SER A 335 13.17 5.09 -64.47
N VAL A 336 11.86 5.33 -64.46
CA VAL A 336 10.82 4.29 -64.67
C VAL A 336 9.87 4.74 -65.76
N ALA A 337 9.52 3.83 -66.67
CA ALA A 337 8.49 4.08 -67.67
C ALA A 337 7.09 4.02 -67.02
N ILE A 338 6.31 5.09 -67.20
CA ILE A 338 4.92 5.21 -66.78
C ILE A 338 4.04 4.93 -68.01
N ALA A 339 3.02 4.10 -67.85
CA ALA A 339 2.06 3.81 -68.91
C ALA A 339 0.95 4.88 -68.96
N GLU A 340 0.25 5.01 -70.09
CA GLU A 340 -0.88 5.94 -70.22
C GLU A 340 -2.07 5.54 -69.34
N THR A 341 -2.17 4.25 -68.99
CA THR A 341 -3.20 3.69 -68.12
C THR A 341 -2.59 2.55 -67.29
N PRO A 342 -2.95 2.35 -66.00
CA PRO A 342 -3.98 3.02 -65.18
C PRO A 342 -3.54 4.36 -64.55
N ALA A 343 -4.51 5.12 -63.99
CA ALA A 343 -4.27 6.46 -63.39
C ALA A 343 -3.37 6.45 -62.14
N LEU A 344 -3.44 5.38 -61.34
CA LEU A 344 -2.55 5.15 -60.20
C LEU A 344 -1.55 4.05 -60.56
N GLN A 345 -0.27 4.41 -60.64
CA GLN A 345 0.84 3.50 -60.87
C GLN A 345 1.86 3.62 -59.74
N PHE A 346 2.42 2.49 -59.34
CA PHE A 346 3.36 2.44 -58.24
C PHE A 346 4.27 1.24 -58.35
N GLY A 347 5.41 1.32 -57.69
CA GLY A 347 6.32 0.21 -57.63
C GLY A 347 7.49 0.46 -56.70
N VAL A 348 8.32 -0.57 -56.61
CA VAL A 348 9.56 -0.55 -55.87
C VAL A 348 10.66 -1.04 -56.79
N THR A 349 11.73 -0.27 -56.90
CA THR A 349 12.83 -0.54 -57.84
C THR A 349 14.16 -0.21 -57.19
N THR A 350 15.25 -0.79 -57.67
CA THR A 350 16.59 -0.41 -57.23
C THR A 350 16.98 0.96 -57.78
N ALA A 351 17.65 1.77 -56.96
CA ALA A 351 18.20 3.06 -57.36
C ALA A 351 19.55 2.86 -58.06
N ASN A 352 19.86 3.65 -59.08
CA ASN A 352 21.22 3.73 -59.59
C ASN A 352 21.95 4.88 -58.88
N CYS A 353 22.88 4.56 -57.99
CA CYS A 353 23.66 5.53 -57.25
C CYS A 353 25.12 5.53 -57.65
N THR A 354 25.74 6.69 -57.59
CA THR A 354 27.19 6.85 -57.76
C THR A 354 27.97 5.96 -56.79
N GLY A 355 28.75 5.01 -57.33
CA GLY A 355 29.53 4.04 -56.56
C GLY A 355 28.89 2.66 -56.35
N ASP A 356 27.67 2.43 -56.85
CA ASP A 356 26.99 1.13 -56.74
C ASP A 356 27.45 0.10 -57.82
N ASP A 357 28.30 0.51 -58.79
CA ASP A 357 28.78 -0.34 -59.92
C ASP A 357 29.58 -1.57 -59.48
N SER A 358 30.25 -1.50 -58.32
CA SER A 358 31.01 -2.61 -57.74
C SER A 358 30.20 -3.46 -56.75
N LEU A 359 28.95 -3.08 -56.46
CA LEU A 359 28.09 -3.75 -55.50
C LEU A 359 27.16 -4.76 -56.20
N LEU A 360 26.80 -5.82 -55.48
CA LEU A 360 25.81 -6.80 -55.97
C LEU A 360 24.43 -6.12 -56.10
N PRO A 361 23.64 -6.40 -57.15
CA PRO A 361 22.31 -5.79 -57.32
C PRO A 361 21.34 -6.02 -56.14
N MET A 362 21.52 -7.13 -55.44
CA MET A 362 20.76 -7.50 -54.25
C MET A 362 21.02 -6.62 -53.02
N VAL A 363 22.04 -5.75 -53.03
CA VAL A 363 22.32 -4.78 -51.94
C VAL A 363 22.14 -3.32 -52.39
N HIS A 364 21.66 -3.10 -53.61
CA HIS A 364 21.38 -1.75 -54.11
C HIS A 364 20.30 -1.06 -53.28
N ASN A 365 20.41 0.25 -53.22
CA ASN A 365 19.44 1.11 -52.54
C ASN A 365 18.07 0.97 -53.21
N VAL A 366 17.01 1.17 -52.45
CA VAL A 366 15.64 0.92 -52.92
C VAL A 366 14.87 2.23 -53.03
N VAL A 367 14.11 2.38 -54.10
CA VAL A 367 13.22 3.53 -54.32
C VAL A 367 11.78 3.07 -54.42
N PHE A 368 10.94 3.68 -53.60
CA PHE A 368 9.49 3.54 -53.67
C PHE A 368 8.94 4.71 -54.47
N TRP A 369 8.23 4.44 -55.56
CA TRP A 369 7.68 5.48 -56.42
C TRP A 369 6.17 5.31 -56.59
N ILE A 370 5.48 6.45 -56.67
CA ILE A 370 4.04 6.56 -56.81
C ILE A 370 3.76 7.67 -57.83
N TYR A 371 2.89 7.36 -58.78
CA TYR A 371 2.35 8.25 -59.79
C TYR A 371 0.84 8.18 -59.71
N ASP A 372 0.18 9.30 -59.45
CA ASP A 372 -1.27 9.41 -59.33
C ASP A 372 -1.80 10.56 -60.20
N ASP A 373 -2.55 10.23 -61.24
CA ASP A 373 -3.27 11.19 -62.06
C ASP A 373 -4.69 11.38 -61.52
N VAL A 374 -4.80 12.21 -60.47
CA VAL A 374 -6.00 12.39 -59.64
C VAL A 374 -7.24 12.85 -60.43
N ASN A 375 -7.09 13.37 -61.66
CA ASN A 375 -8.22 13.89 -62.45
C ASN A 375 -8.11 13.71 -63.98
N GLY A 376 -7.10 13.03 -64.52
CA GLY A 376 -6.88 12.95 -65.97
C GLY A 376 -6.48 14.29 -66.61
N THR A 377 -6.01 15.25 -65.80
CA THR A 377 -5.80 16.66 -66.19
C THR A 377 -4.32 17.05 -66.36
N GLN A 378 -3.42 16.08 -66.59
CA GLN A 378 -1.95 16.30 -66.70
C GLN A 378 -1.29 16.89 -65.43
N ASN A 379 -2.02 17.09 -64.33
CA ASN A 379 -1.49 17.47 -63.02
C ASN A 379 -1.25 16.23 -62.17
N ALA A 380 -0.35 15.36 -62.62
CA ALA A 380 -0.01 14.14 -61.92
C ALA A 380 0.77 14.44 -60.63
N LEU A 381 0.31 13.89 -59.51
CA LEU A 381 1.06 13.88 -58.26
C LEU A 381 2.07 12.75 -58.31
N THR A 382 3.32 13.10 -58.05
CA THR A 382 4.42 12.14 -58.08
C THR A 382 5.19 12.21 -56.77
N SER A 383 5.54 11.04 -56.25
CA SER A 383 6.31 10.91 -55.03
C SER A 383 7.31 9.79 -55.17
N ALA A 384 8.54 10.05 -54.76
CA ALA A 384 9.63 9.08 -54.73
C ALA A 384 10.33 9.13 -53.37
N VAL A 385 10.54 7.96 -52.76
CA VAL A 385 11.19 7.80 -51.46
C VAL A 385 12.40 6.87 -51.63
N PHE A 386 13.59 7.40 -51.39
CA PHE A 386 14.85 6.67 -51.46
C PHE A 386 15.19 6.09 -50.09
N CYS A 387 15.39 4.78 -50.00
CA CYS A 387 15.76 4.08 -48.78
C CYS A 387 17.17 3.49 -48.90
N ARG A 388 18.00 3.77 -47.90
CA ARG A 388 19.38 3.26 -47.77
C ARG A 388 19.48 2.33 -46.58
N PRO A 389 19.14 1.05 -46.78
CA PRO A 389 19.00 0.16 -45.65
C PRO A 389 20.35 -0.20 -45.04
N THR A 390 20.40 -0.31 -43.73
CA THR A 390 21.59 -0.71 -42.97
C THR A 390 21.25 -1.83 -42.01
N VAL A 391 22.15 -2.80 -41.87
CA VAL A 391 22.06 -3.90 -40.90
C VAL A 391 23.27 -3.88 -39.97
N GLN A 392 23.01 -3.97 -38.67
CA GLN A 392 24.05 -4.00 -37.63
C GLN A 392 23.75 -5.11 -36.63
N LEU A 393 24.80 -5.79 -36.15
CA LEU A 393 24.70 -6.78 -35.09
C LEU A 393 24.93 -6.11 -33.73
N LEU A 394 23.97 -6.29 -32.82
CA LEU A 394 23.98 -5.67 -31.50
C LEU A 394 23.80 -6.73 -30.42
N ASP A 395 24.45 -6.51 -29.28
CA ASP A 395 24.14 -7.23 -28.05
C ASP A 395 22.97 -6.51 -27.36
N VAL A 396 21.93 -7.28 -27.02
CA VAL A 396 20.68 -6.77 -26.47
C VAL A 396 20.23 -7.59 -25.26
N THR A 397 19.48 -6.96 -24.37
CA THR A 397 18.71 -7.67 -23.34
C THR A 397 17.27 -7.81 -23.80
N ALA A 398 16.89 -9.01 -24.23
CA ALA A 398 15.53 -9.34 -24.66
C ALA A 398 14.62 -9.57 -23.44
N SER A 399 13.48 -8.88 -23.42
CA SER A 399 12.44 -9.06 -22.41
C SER A 399 11.29 -9.87 -22.99
N ILE A 400 10.98 -10.99 -22.34
CA ILE A 400 10.00 -11.97 -22.79
C ILE A 400 9.04 -12.27 -21.64
N ALA A 401 7.74 -12.29 -21.92
CA ALA A 401 6.72 -12.64 -20.94
C ALA A 401 6.67 -14.15 -20.72
N PHE A 402 6.64 -14.61 -19.46
CA PHE A 402 6.49 -16.03 -19.17
C PHE A 402 5.08 -16.58 -19.43
N SER A 403 4.05 -15.72 -19.38
CA SER A 403 2.65 -16.12 -19.48
C SER A 403 2.30 -16.75 -20.83
N ASN A 404 2.84 -16.19 -21.91
CA ASN A 404 2.54 -16.58 -23.29
C ASN A 404 3.79 -16.73 -24.17
N GLY A 405 4.99 -16.52 -23.62
CA GLY A 405 6.24 -16.53 -24.39
C GLY A 405 6.36 -15.38 -25.40
N GLN A 406 5.57 -14.32 -25.24
CA GLN A 406 5.58 -13.19 -26.15
C GLN A 406 6.82 -12.32 -25.92
N PHE A 407 7.46 -11.94 -27.01
CA PHE A 407 8.52 -10.93 -27.01
C PHE A 407 7.93 -9.55 -26.76
N LEU A 408 8.40 -8.86 -25.72
CA LEU A 408 7.89 -7.54 -25.33
C LEU A 408 8.75 -6.44 -25.95
N THR A 409 10.04 -6.43 -25.62
CA THR A 409 11.01 -5.46 -26.12
C THR A 409 12.44 -5.96 -25.95
N ALA A 410 13.40 -5.34 -26.64
CA ALA A 410 14.82 -5.58 -26.44
C ALA A 410 15.54 -4.25 -26.17
N ALA A 411 16.30 -4.20 -25.08
CA ALA A 411 17.15 -3.06 -24.73
C ALA A 411 18.54 -3.25 -25.37
N VAL A 412 19.02 -2.27 -26.11
CA VAL A 412 20.34 -2.31 -26.74
C VAL A 412 21.43 -2.07 -25.69
N ILE A 413 22.40 -2.98 -25.61
CA ILE A 413 23.58 -2.86 -24.73
C ILE A 413 24.70 -2.16 -25.51
N GLY A 414 24.99 -2.63 -26.72
CA GLY A 414 26.06 -2.11 -27.57
C GLY A 414 26.22 -2.89 -28.87
N PRO A 415 27.18 -2.50 -29.74
CA PRO A 415 27.58 -3.30 -30.88
C PRO A 415 28.17 -4.63 -30.42
N SER A 416 27.89 -5.71 -31.15
CA SER A 416 28.43 -7.04 -30.84
C SER A 416 29.85 -7.18 -31.36
N ASP A 417 30.72 -7.87 -30.60
CA ASP A 417 32.11 -8.14 -31.00
C ASP A 417 32.22 -9.25 -32.07
N LYS A 418 31.11 -9.92 -32.42
CA LYS A 418 31.09 -10.98 -33.41
C LYS A 418 31.26 -10.41 -34.82
N VAL A 419 32.34 -10.79 -35.49
CA VAL A 419 32.59 -10.43 -36.89
C VAL A 419 31.82 -11.38 -37.81
N LEU A 420 30.81 -10.84 -38.50
CA LEU A 420 30.03 -11.55 -39.52
C LEU A 420 30.21 -10.85 -40.87
N ASN A 421 30.24 -11.63 -41.96
CA ASN A 421 30.29 -11.10 -43.33
C ASN A 421 29.09 -10.19 -43.62
N VAL A 422 27.97 -10.34 -42.93
CA VAL A 422 26.80 -9.46 -43.15
C VAL A 422 27.06 -8.04 -42.64
N THR A 423 27.85 -7.89 -41.57
CA THR A 423 28.04 -6.63 -40.84
C THR A 423 29.45 -6.03 -40.95
N ASP A 424 30.43 -6.82 -41.39
CA ASP A 424 31.79 -6.35 -41.63
C ASP A 424 31.81 -5.36 -42.81
N PRO A 425 32.30 -4.12 -42.63
CA PRO A 425 32.41 -3.14 -43.71
C PRO A 425 33.29 -3.58 -44.89
N ASN A 426 34.22 -4.52 -44.66
CA ASN A 426 35.15 -4.99 -45.67
C ASN A 426 34.63 -6.20 -46.48
N SER A 427 33.43 -6.69 -46.15
CA SER A 427 32.81 -7.82 -46.85
C SER A 427 32.00 -7.36 -48.06
N SER A 428 31.54 -8.33 -48.87
CA SER A 428 30.64 -8.09 -50.00
C SER A 428 29.28 -7.51 -49.63
N LEU A 429 28.84 -7.64 -48.38
CA LEU A 429 27.57 -7.09 -47.87
C LEU A 429 27.79 -5.76 -47.14
N GLY A 430 28.93 -5.54 -46.48
CA GLY A 430 29.32 -4.22 -45.99
C GLY A 430 28.34 -3.56 -45.01
N GLY A 431 27.53 -4.33 -44.28
CA GLY A 431 26.45 -3.79 -43.44
C GLY A 431 25.19 -3.38 -44.19
N ARG A 432 25.02 -3.81 -45.45
CA ARG A 432 23.82 -3.59 -46.28
C ARG A 432 23.00 -4.88 -46.33
N PRO A 433 21.70 -4.83 -45.97
CA PRO A 433 20.87 -6.01 -46.06
C PRO A 433 20.44 -6.29 -47.49
N LEU A 434 20.05 -7.54 -47.74
CA LEU A 434 19.50 -7.96 -49.02
C LEU A 434 18.13 -7.30 -49.26
N ASN A 435 17.96 -6.68 -50.43
CA ASN A 435 16.75 -5.95 -50.78
C ASN A 435 15.61 -6.86 -51.27
N GLY A 436 15.90 -8.03 -51.85
CA GLY A 436 14.87 -8.94 -52.37
C GLY A 436 14.25 -8.50 -53.71
N LEU A 437 14.84 -7.51 -54.39
CA LEU A 437 14.23 -6.84 -55.55
C LEU A 437 15.01 -6.96 -56.85
N SER A 438 16.27 -7.37 -56.81
CA SER A 438 17.05 -7.60 -58.02
C SER A 438 18.13 -8.62 -57.74
N PHE A 439 18.11 -9.71 -58.51
CA PHE A 439 19.11 -10.77 -58.45
C PHE A 439 19.75 -10.92 -59.82
N ASN A 440 21.08 -10.82 -59.89
CA ASN A 440 21.81 -11.01 -61.13
C ASN A 440 21.95 -12.52 -61.40
N ASP A 441 20.85 -13.15 -61.79
CA ASP A 441 20.86 -14.55 -62.20
C ASP A 441 20.68 -14.64 -63.72
N THR A 442 21.74 -15.06 -64.41
CA THR A 442 21.76 -15.23 -65.87
C THR A 442 20.84 -16.37 -66.36
N ALA A 443 20.25 -17.13 -65.43
CA ALA A 443 19.26 -18.17 -65.67
C ALA A 443 18.03 -18.00 -64.75
N ALA A 444 17.51 -16.77 -64.60
CA ALA A 444 16.34 -16.50 -63.77
C ALA A 444 15.17 -17.44 -64.11
N ASP A 445 14.85 -18.34 -63.17
CA ASP A 445 13.66 -19.19 -63.23
C ASP A 445 12.40 -18.30 -63.20
N VAL A 446 11.37 -18.69 -63.95
CA VAL A 446 10.07 -17.99 -64.00
C VAL A 446 9.50 -17.78 -62.59
N PHE A 447 9.77 -18.72 -61.68
CA PHE A 447 9.35 -18.62 -60.28
C PHE A 447 10.08 -17.52 -59.50
N ASP A 448 11.35 -17.27 -59.77
CA ASP A 448 12.12 -16.25 -59.06
C ASP A 448 11.75 -14.85 -59.55
N ALA A 449 11.57 -14.68 -60.87
CA ALA A 449 11.00 -13.46 -61.44
C ALA A 449 9.58 -13.17 -60.90
N SER A 450 8.76 -14.21 -60.75
CA SER A 450 7.40 -14.07 -60.18
C SER A 450 7.42 -13.66 -58.70
N ARG A 451 8.40 -14.16 -57.92
CA ARG A 451 8.57 -13.81 -56.49
C ARG A 451 9.14 -12.42 -56.30
N GLU A 452 10.04 -11.99 -57.17
CA GLU A 452 10.55 -10.61 -57.22
C GLU A 452 9.39 -9.64 -57.47
N LEU A 453 8.58 -9.92 -58.50
CA LEU A 453 7.39 -9.12 -58.80
C LEU A 453 6.36 -9.12 -57.65
N ALA A 454 6.14 -10.27 -57.00
CA ALA A 454 5.25 -10.33 -55.84
C ALA A 454 5.77 -9.48 -54.66
N THR A 455 7.09 -9.45 -54.46
CA THR A 455 7.74 -8.66 -53.41
C THR A 455 7.61 -7.16 -53.68
N THR A 456 7.89 -6.72 -54.91
CA THR A 456 7.78 -5.31 -55.32
C THR A 456 6.35 -4.81 -55.12
N ILE A 457 5.36 -5.52 -55.68
CA ILE A 457 3.94 -5.16 -55.58
C ILE A 457 3.45 -5.20 -54.13
N GLY A 458 3.82 -6.23 -53.36
CA GLY A 458 3.40 -6.41 -51.97
C GLY A 458 3.85 -5.24 -51.08
N LEU A 459 5.09 -4.79 -51.22
CA LEU A 459 5.63 -3.68 -50.43
C LEU A 459 5.03 -2.33 -50.79
N SER A 460 4.95 -1.99 -52.08
CA SER A 460 4.36 -0.71 -52.51
C SER A 460 2.86 -0.64 -52.22
N SER A 461 2.13 -1.74 -52.40
CA SER A 461 0.70 -1.78 -52.09
C SER A 461 0.43 -1.61 -50.60
N ALA A 462 1.25 -2.19 -49.72
CA ALA A 462 1.15 -1.97 -48.28
C ALA A 462 1.27 -0.49 -47.91
N ILE A 463 2.24 0.23 -48.49
CA ILE A 463 2.47 1.65 -48.23
C ILE A 463 1.29 2.50 -48.71
N ILE A 464 0.80 2.24 -49.91
CA ILE A 464 -0.31 3.00 -50.51
C ILE A 464 -1.60 2.77 -49.73
N GLN A 465 -1.92 1.51 -49.41
CA GLN A 465 -3.11 1.20 -48.63
C GLN A 465 -3.06 1.87 -47.25
N ASN A 466 -1.89 1.88 -46.60
CA ASN A 466 -1.70 2.62 -45.35
C ASN A 466 -1.98 4.11 -45.53
N ALA A 467 -1.40 4.72 -46.56
CA ALA A 467 -1.58 6.14 -46.84
C ALA A 467 -3.05 6.48 -47.10
N THR A 468 -3.76 5.66 -47.88
CA THR A 468 -5.20 5.84 -48.15
C THR A 468 -6.08 5.69 -46.91
N ALA A 469 -5.69 4.84 -45.96
CA ALA A 469 -6.44 4.61 -44.72
C ALA A 469 -6.25 5.73 -43.69
N THR A 470 -5.23 6.59 -43.83
CA THR A 470 -4.98 7.69 -42.88
C THR A 470 -5.78 8.97 -43.20
N PRO A 471 -6.10 9.81 -42.18
CA PRO A 471 -6.68 11.13 -42.41
C PRO A 471 -5.77 11.97 -43.31
N GLY A 472 -6.31 12.52 -44.41
CA GLY A 472 -5.56 13.22 -45.45
C GLY A 472 -5.34 12.40 -46.73
N GLY A 473 -5.66 11.10 -46.73
CA GLY A 473 -5.57 10.23 -47.90
C GLY A 473 -4.15 10.11 -48.48
N LEU A 474 -4.04 9.50 -49.65
CA LEU A 474 -2.76 9.36 -50.34
C LEU A 474 -2.18 10.72 -50.76
N GLU A 475 -3.03 11.60 -51.32
CA GLU A 475 -2.67 12.93 -51.81
C GLU A 475 -2.04 13.82 -50.73
N GLY A 476 -2.68 13.94 -49.56
CA GLY A 476 -2.14 14.77 -48.46
C GLY A 476 -0.80 14.23 -47.94
N ARG A 477 -0.62 12.91 -47.91
CA ARG A 477 0.65 12.29 -47.48
C ARG A 477 1.80 12.52 -48.47
N MET A 478 1.49 12.59 -49.77
CA MET A 478 2.47 12.92 -50.81
C MET A 478 2.87 14.39 -50.73
N GLN A 479 1.92 15.31 -50.56
CA GLN A 479 2.18 16.75 -50.44
C GLN A 479 3.00 17.10 -49.18
N ASP A 480 2.66 16.51 -48.03
CA ASP A 480 3.33 16.76 -46.76
C ASP A 480 4.66 16.01 -46.60
N LYS A 481 5.09 15.23 -47.61
CA LYS A 481 6.25 14.31 -47.57
C LYS A 481 6.22 13.31 -46.40
N SER A 482 5.08 13.17 -45.72
CA SER A 482 4.93 12.28 -44.56
C SER A 482 4.86 10.79 -44.94
N ILE A 483 4.69 10.50 -46.24
CA ILE A 483 4.83 9.15 -46.83
C ILE A 483 6.16 8.49 -46.48
N VAL A 484 7.24 9.27 -46.29
CA VAL A 484 8.58 8.75 -45.94
C VAL A 484 8.57 7.93 -44.65
N ARG A 485 7.85 8.39 -43.61
CA ARG A 485 7.77 7.68 -42.32
C ARG A 485 7.00 6.37 -42.43
N LEU A 486 5.97 6.32 -43.28
CA LEU A 486 5.20 5.11 -43.53
C LEU A 486 6.06 4.09 -44.27
N THR A 487 6.75 4.53 -45.32
CA THR A 487 7.72 3.71 -46.07
C THR A 487 8.83 3.19 -45.15
N GLU A 488 9.44 4.06 -44.35
CA GLU A 488 10.52 3.69 -43.43
C GLU A 488 10.06 2.63 -42.42
N SER A 489 8.88 2.79 -41.82
CA SER A 489 8.37 1.81 -40.86
C SER A 489 8.02 0.48 -41.51
N ALA A 490 7.41 0.47 -42.70
CA ALA A 490 7.05 -0.76 -43.40
C ALA A 490 8.29 -1.50 -43.91
N TYR A 491 9.25 -0.75 -44.47
CA TYR A 491 10.48 -1.31 -45.00
C TYR A 491 11.42 -1.79 -43.88
N SER A 492 11.50 -1.11 -42.74
CA SER A 492 12.28 -1.61 -41.59
C SER A 492 11.71 -2.93 -41.05
N LEU A 493 10.37 -3.07 -41.02
CA LEU A 493 9.72 -4.32 -40.62
C LEU A 493 10.04 -5.43 -41.63
N TYR A 494 9.93 -5.16 -42.93
CA TYR A 494 10.33 -6.09 -44.00
C TYR A 494 11.75 -6.61 -43.80
N LEU A 495 12.73 -5.70 -43.61
CA LEU A 495 14.13 -6.06 -43.41
C LEU A 495 14.36 -6.84 -42.12
N SER A 496 13.60 -6.58 -41.05
CA SER A 496 13.70 -7.33 -39.80
C SER A 496 13.18 -8.78 -39.94
N LEU A 497 12.12 -8.98 -40.73
CA LEU A 497 11.57 -10.31 -41.01
C LEU A 497 12.55 -11.14 -41.85
N ILE A 498 13.17 -10.52 -42.85
CA ILE A 498 14.22 -11.15 -43.67
C ILE A 498 15.43 -11.48 -42.80
N ALA A 499 15.88 -10.52 -41.99
CA ALA A 499 17.02 -10.74 -41.10
C ALA A 499 16.78 -11.93 -40.18
N LYS A 500 15.54 -12.13 -39.69
CA LYS A 500 15.18 -13.27 -38.85
C LYS A 500 15.31 -14.62 -39.56
N GLN A 501 15.02 -14.68 -40.86
CA GLN A 501 15.02 -15.94 -41.62
C GLN A 501 16.36 -16.24 -42.30
N ILE A 502 17.11 -15.22 -42.72
CA ILE A 502 18.37 -15.40 -43.48
C ILE A 502 19.60 -15.38 -42.56
N TYR A 503 19.63 -14.49 -41.57
CA TYR A 503 20.84 -14.27 -40.76
C TYR A 503 20.90 -15.10 -39.47
N PHE A 504 19.89 -15.96 -39.25
CA PHE A 504 19.86 -16.87 -38.10
C PHE A 504 19.86 -18.32 -38.57
N GLU A 505 20.74 -19.13 -37.98
CA GLU A 505 20.81 -20.58 -38.23
C GLU A 505 20.36 -21.35 -36.99
N PRO A 506 19.62 -22.47 -37.14
CA PRO A 506 19.22 -23.28 -36.01
C PRO A 506 20.43 -23.91 -35.31
N VAL A 507 20.46 -23.83 -33.99
CA VAL A 507 21.51 -24.43 -33.15
C VAL A 507 20.85 -25.35 -32.13
N SER A 508 21.52 -26.45 -31.76
CA SER A 508 21.07 -27.36 -30.72
C SER A 508 22.11 -27.51 -29.61
N GLY A 509 21.65 -27.72 -28.38
CA GLY A 509 22.52 -27.99 -27.22
C GLY A 509 23.21 -26.77 -26.59
N GLN A 510 22.89 -25.54 -27.02
CA GLN A 510 23.40 -24.32 -26.39
C GLN A 510 22.42 -23.73 -25.38
N PHE A 511 22.97 -23.18 -24.30
CA PHE A 511 22.21 -22.61 -23.20
C PHE A 511 22.61 -21.16 -22.96
N GLN A 512 21.63 -20.32 -22.63
CA GLN A 512 21.82 -18.95 -22.21
C GLN A 512 21.35 -18.81 -20.75
N GLU A 513 22.19 -18.21 -19.92
CA GLU A 513 21.79 -17.81 -18.57
C GLU A 513 20.90 -16.57 -18.65
N VAL A 514 19.77 -16.62 -17.95
CA VAL A 514 18.69 -15.64 -18.02
C VAL A 514 18.31 -15.17 -16.63
N THR A 515 18.21 -13.86 -16.46
CA THR A 515 17.70 -13.30 -15.22
C THR A 515 16.17 -13.26 -15.28
N THR A 516 15.52 -13.67 -14.20
CA THR A 516 14.06 -13.68 -14.12
C THR A 516 13.59 -12.60 -13.18
N LYS A 517 12.50 -11.90 -13.53
CA LYS A 517 11.80 -11.03 -12.59
C LYS A 517 10.34 -11.41 -12.56
N SER A 518 9.81 -11.59 -11.36
CA SER A 518 8.41 -11.92 -11.18
C SER A 518 7.78 -11.02 -10.13
N PHE A 519 6.47 -10.82 -10.27
CA PHE A 519 5.68 -10.14 -9.26
C PHE A 519 5.34 -11.15 -8.18
N ILE A 520 5.97 -11.00 -7.02
CA ILE A 520 5.68 -11.82 -5.84
C ILE A 520 5.11 -10.93 -4.76
N ALA A 521 4.00 -11.38 -4.18
CA ALA A 521 3.42 -10.80 -2.99
C ALA A 521 4.37 -11.03 -1.81
N ARG A 522 4.78 -9.94 -1.16
CA ARG A 522 5.65 -10.00 0.01
C ARG A 522 5.03 -9.21 1.15
N LEU A 523 5.26 -9.69 2.37
CA LEU A 523 4.82 -9.05 3.59
C LEU A 523 5.85 -7.97 3.98
N PHE A 524 5.36 -6.75 4.14
CA PHE A 524 6.14 -5.61 4.58
C PHE A 524 5.57 -5.02 5.86
N MET A 525 6.47 -4.47 6.67
CA MET A 525 6.07 -3.62 7.77
C MET A 525 5.86 -2.19 7.27
N VAL A 526 4.78 -1.54 7.69
CA VAL A 526 4.47 -0.16 7.26
C VAL A 526 5.37 0.81 8.02
N ASP A 527 6.26 1.51 7.30
CA ASP A 527 7.24 2.42 7.90
C ASP A 527 6.59 3.42 8.85
N VAL A 528 5.57 4.16 8.40
CA VAL A 528 4.92 5.20 9.20
C VAL A 528 4.30 4.62 10.48
N THR A 529 3.60 3.49 10.36
CA THR A 529 2.95 2.83 11.49
C THR A 529 3.96 2.37 12.53
N VAL A 530 5.09 1.79 12.12
CA VAL A 530 6.14 1.34 13.04
C VAL A 530 6.69 2.50 13.86
N HIS A 531 7.11 3.59 13.21
CA HIS A 531 7.70 4.72 13.92
C HIS A 531 6.69 5.37 14.88
N ILE A 532 5.43 5.53 14.47
CA ILE A 532 4.37 6.05 15.36
C ILE A 532 4.19 5.11 16.56
N LEU A 533 4.09 3.79 16.34
CA LEU A 533 3.90 2.80 17.40
C LEU A 533 5.09 2.80 18.38
N VAL A 534 6.31 2.87 17.88
CA VAL A 534 7.55 2.95 18.66
C VAL A 534 7.58 4.23 19.52
N VAL A 535 7.29 5.38 18.91
CA VAL A 535 7.24 6.67 19.62
C VAL A 535 6.18 6.64 20.73
N VAL A 536 4.98 6.11 20.43
CA VAL A 536 3.91 5.98 21.41
C VAL A 536 4.30 5.06 22.56
N LEU A 537 4.92 3.90 22.29
CA LEU A 537 5.38 2.96 23.32
C LEU A 537 6.49 3.56 24.21
N ILE A 538 7.42 4.31 23.62
CA ILE A 538 8.48 5.01 24.37
C ILE A 538 7.89 6.12 25.23
N LEU A 539 6.97 6.93 24.69
CA LEU A 539 6.26 7.95 25.47
C LEU A 539 5.47 7.33 26.61
N PHE A 540 4.81 6.20 26.37
CA PHE A 540 4.14 5.41 27.41
C PHE A 540 5.11 4.98 28.50
N ALA A 541 6.29 4.48 28.13
CA ALA A 541 7.30 4.07 29.10
C ALA A 541 7.84 5.25 29.94
N ILE A 542 8.07 6.41 29.31
CA ILE A 542 8.57 7.62 30.00
C ILE A 542 7.50 8.17 30.95
N LEU A 543 6.28 8.38 30.45
CA LEU A 543 5.18 8.93 31.26
C LEU A 543 4.73 7.94 32.33
N GLY A 544 4.70 6.64 32.03
CA GLY A 544 4.41 5.60 33.01
C GLY A 544 5.47 5.52 34.11
N SER A 545 6.76 5.64 33.77
CA SER A 545 7.85 5.74 34.74
C SER A 545 7.67 6.96 35.64
N TYR A 546 7.37 8.13 35.05
CA TYR A 546 7.10 9.35 35.79
C TYR A 546 5.92 9.19 36.75
N ILE A 547 4.80 8.61 36.29
CA ILE A 547 3.61 8.35 37.12
C ILE A 547 3.99 7.46 38.30
N HIS A 548 4.63 6.31 38.06
CA HIS A 548 5.01 5.39 39.13
C HIS A 548 5.97 6.02 40.15
N ILE A 549 6.94 6.83 39.70
CA ILE A 549 7.88 7.52 40.59
C ILE A 549 7.15 8.56 41.45
N GLN A 550 6.32 9.41 40.85
CA GLN A 550 5.60 10.46 41.59
C GLN A 550 4.53 9.87 42.50
N HIS A 551 3.74 8.92 42.02
CA HIS A 551 2.75 8.21 42.83
C HIS A 551 3.41 7.54 44.03
N ARG A 552 4.64 7.06 43.86
CA ARG A 552 5.40 6.46 44.95
C ARG A 552 5.83 7.46 46.02
N LYS A 553 6.18 8.70 45.64
CA LYS A 553 6.43 9.75 46.63
C LYS A 553 5.16 10.16 47.38
N LEU A 554 4.02 10.18 46.69
CA LEU A 554 2.73 10.54 47.29
C LEU A 554 2.22 9.47 48.28
N ARG A 555 2.34 8.18 47.92
CA ARG A 555 1.86 7.07 48.76
C ARG A 555 2.67 6.86 50.04
N ASP A 556 3.93 7.31 50.10
CA ASP A 556 4.79 7.09 51.28
C ASP A 556 4.21 7.76 52.54
N ARG A 557 3.25 8.68 52.38
CA ARG A 557 2.50 9.33 53.48
C ARG A 557 1.20 8.61 53.87
N VAL A 558 0.74 7.66 53.06
CA VAL A 558 -0.55 6.97 53.24
C VAL A 558 -0.31 5.58 53.84
N ILE A 559 -0.90 5.31 54.99
CA ILE A 559 -0.89 3.99 55.62
C ILE A 559 -2.31 3.44 55.61
N LEU A 560 -2.59 2.50 54.71
CA LEU A 560 -3.89 1.82 54.61
C LEU A 560 -3.79 0.44 55.27
N PRO A 561 -4.48 0.20 56.41
CA PRO A 561 -4.49 -1.11 57.06
C PRO A 561 -5.33 -2.15 56.30
N LEU A 562 -6.33 -1.72 55.53
CA LEU A 562 -7.20 -2.59 54.73
C LEU A 562 -7.19 -2.18 53.26
N GLN A 563 -7.56 -3.12 52.38
CA GLN A 563 -7.78 -2.86 50.96
C GLN A 563 -9.01 -1.97 50.76
N PRO A 564 -8.88 -0.78 50.14
CA PRO A 564 -10.00 0.07 49.80
C PRO A 564 -10.86 -0.55 48.69
N GLY A 565 -12.17 -0.32 48.77
CA GLY A 565 -13.17 -0.79 47.78
C GLY A 565 -14.06 -1.93 48.24
N THR A 566 -13.88 -2.42 49.47
CA THR A 566 -14.83 -3.36 50.11
C THR A 566 -15.72 -2.63 51.11
N LEU A 567 -16.97 -3.07 51.27
CA LEU A 567 -17.89 -2.51 52.28
C LEU A 567 -17.30 -2.62 53.70
N ALA A 568 -16.62 -3.72 54.01
CA ALA A 568 -15.94 -3.93 55.28
C ALA A 568 -14.82 -2.91 55.53
N SER A 569 -14.01 -2.61 54.50
CA SER A 569 -12.94 -1.61 54.61
C SER A 569 -13.50 -0.20 54.82
N ALA A 570 -14.57 0.17 54.09
CA ALA A 570 -15.20 1.48 54.22
C ALA A 570 -15.78 1.68 55.63
N ALA A 571 -16.46 0.67 56.17
CA ALA A 571 -16.97 0.69 57.55
C ALA A 571 -15.83 0.74 58.58
N ALA A 572 -14.73 0.03 58.35
CA ALA A 572 -13.57 0.05 59.26
C ALA A 572 -12.86 1.40 59.30
N PHE A 573 -12.79 2.13 58.18
CA PHE A 573 -12.15 3.44 58.11
C PHE A 573 -12.95 4.56 58.81
N THR A 574 -14.27 4.42 58.93
CA THR A 574 -15.14 5.39 59.60
C THR A 574 -15.60 4.95 60.99
N ALA A 575 -15.44 3.67 61.34
CA ALA A 575 -15.84 3.13 62.64
C ALA A 575 -15.18 3.88 63.79
N ARG A 576 -15.99 4.33 64.75
CA ARG A 576 -15.55 5.02 65.98
C ARG A 576 -14.82 6.34 65.72
N SER A 577 -15.05 6.94 64.56
CA SER A 577 -14.61 8.30 64.23
C SER A 577 -15.78 9.28 64.31
N ASN A 578 -15.48 10.56 64.48
CA ASN A 578 -16.48 11.64 64.41
C ASN A 578 -17.14 11.79 63.02
N VAL A 579 -16.70 11.02 62.01
CA VAL A 579 -17.29 10.99 60.67
C VAL A 579 -18.51 10.06 60.61
N SER A 580 -18.60 9.02 61.47
CA SER A 580 -19.72 8.07 61.42
C SER A 580 -21.06 8.74 61.67
N ASP A 581 -21.08 9.77 62.51
CA ASP A 581 -22.30 10.50 62.89
C ASP A 581 -22.85 11.37 61.74
N LEU A 582 -22.00 11.66 60.73
CA LEU A 582 -22.38 12.45 59.55
C LEU A 582 -22.86 11.57 58.37
N LEU A 583 -22.65 10.25 58.44
CA LEU A 583 -22.92 9.32 57.35
C LEU A 583 -24.11 8.42 57.71
N ASP A 584 -25.33 8.96 57.58
CA ASP A 584 -26.58 8.19 57.75
C ASP A 584 -27.03 7.59 56.41
N ALA A 585 -27.39 6.30 56.41
CA ALA A 585 -27.94 5.59 55.25
C ALA A 585 -29.31 6.14 54.80
N LYS A 586 -29.96 6.98 55.62
CA LYS A 586 -31.22 7.64 55.28
C LYS A 586 -31.05 8.86 54.38
N PHE A 587 -29.84 9.38 54.19
CA PHE A 587 -29.60 10.55 53.34
C PHE A 587 -29.57 10.16 51.85
N ASP A 588 -30.25 10.96 51.01
CA ASP A 588 -30.06 10.92 49.55
C ASP A 588 -28.72 11.58 49.15
N ASP A 589 -28.20 11.27 47.96
CA ASP A 589 -26.88 11.74 47.48
C ASP A 589 -26.74 13.27 47.57
N LYS A 590 -27.81 14.01 47.27
CA LYS A 590 -27.84 15.48 47.36
C LYS A 590 -27.79 15.98 48.80
N GLN A 591 -28.51 15.31 49.71
CA GLN A 591 -28.53 15.66 51.13
C GLN A 591 -27.18 15.36 51.77
N LEU A 592 -26.59 14.21 51.44
CA LEU A 592 -25.25 13.84 51.88
C LEU A 592 -24.20 14.83 51.36
N GLN A 593 -24.32 15.28 50.12
CA GLN A 593 -23.44 16.30 49.57
C GLN A 593 -23.53 17.64 50.30
N GLU A 594 -24.73 18.05 50.72
CA GLU A 594 -24.93 19.31 51.46
C GLU A 594 -24.38 19.23 52.89
N VAL A 595 -24.65 18.13 53.61
CA VAL A 595 -24.12 17.90 54.98
C VAL A 595 -22.60 17.94 55.01
N LEU A 596 -21.96 17.39 53.97
CA LEU A 596 -20.50 17.30 53.89
C LEU A 596 -19.85 18.55 53.26
N ARG A 597 -20.63 19.49 52.70
CA ARG A 597 -20.13 20.59 51.85
C ARG A 597 -19.08 21.48 52.52
N HIS A 598 -19.27 21.77 53.81
CA HIS A 598 -18.41 22.65 54.61
C HIS A 598 -17.50 21.87 55.57
N LYS A 599 -17.46 20.54 55.47
CA LYS A 599 -16.64 19.70 56.33
C LYS A 599 -15.32 19.35 55.65
N ARG A 600 -14.26 19.30 56.46
CA ARG A 600 -12.91 18.94 56.03
C ARG A 600 -12.46 17.68 56.75
N PHE A 601 -11.72 16.85 56.03
CA PHE A 601 -11.37 15.52 56.47
C PHE A 601 -9.86 15.31 56.39
N LYS A 602 -9.37 14.50 57.31
CA LYS A 602 -7.98 14.07 57.38
C LYS A 602 -7.94 12.60 57.77
N MET A 603 -6.95 11.87 57.27
CA MET A 603 -6.68 10.51 57.72
C MET A 603 -5.71 10.55 58.89
N ASP A 604 -6.08 9.96 60.02
CA ASP A 604 -5.18 9.79 61.14
C ASP A 604 -4.12 8.73 60.80
N ARG A 605 -2.85 9.07 61.07
CA ARG A 605 -1.69 8.28 60.63
C ARG A 605 -1.46 7.05 61.51
N GLU A 606 -1.87 7.10 62.77
CA GLU A 606 -1.67 6.01 63.72
C GLU A 606 -2.79 4.97 63.60
N THR A 607 -4.04 5.43 63.58
CA THR A 607 -5.21 4.54 63.50
C THR A 607 -5.61 4.17 62.08
N GLY A 608 -5.23 4.95 61.07
CA GLY A 608 -5.71 4.79 59.69
C GLY A 608 -7.19 5.13 59.51
N GLN A 609 -7.81 5.80 60.48
CA GLN A 609 -9.21 6.22 60.45
C GLN A 609 -9.37 7.60 59.79
N ILE A 610 -10.54 7.84 59.21
CA ILE A 610 -10.90 9.14 58.64
C ILE A 610 -11.54 9.97 59.76
N VAL A 611 -11.00 11.16 60.02
CA VAL A 611 -11.43 12.06 61.10
C VAL A 611 -11.76 13.44 60.51
N LEU A 612 -12.72 14.14 61.09
CA LEU A 612 -12.96 15.56 60.80
C LEU A 612 -11.77 16.40 61.27
N ASP A 613 -11.29 17.27 60.39
CA ASP A 613 -10.20 18.18 60.69
C ASP A 613 -10.77 19.38 61.49
N ALA A 614 -10.51 19.40 62.80
CA ALA A 614 -11.06 20.40 63.72
C ALA A 614 -10.53 21.82 63.46
N ASP A 615 -9.33 21.94 62.85
CA ASP A 615 -8.69 23.22 62.50
C ASP A 615 -9.32 23.90 61.27
N GLY A 616 -10.37 23.29 60.68
CA GLY A 616 -11.08 23.79 59.50
C GLY A 616 -12.56 24.15 59.74
N VAL A 617 -12.99 24.25 61.00
CA VAL A 617 -14.27 24.87 61.34
C VAL A 617 -14.13 26.37 61.12
N ASP A 618 -14.91 26.94 60.20
CA ASP A 618 -14.97 28.39 60.01
C ASP A 618 -15.29 29.05 61.38
N GLU A 619 -14.44 30.03 61.74
CA GLU A 619 -14.51 30.87 62.95
C GLU A 619 -15.74 31.79 62.95
N ASP A 620 -16.95 31.26 62.82
CA ASP A 620 -18.17 32.06 62.99
C ASP A 620 -18.73 32.00 64.43
N ASP A 621 -18.09 31.29 65.37
CA ASP A 621 -18.68 31.08 66.71
C ASP A 621 -17.76 31.16 67.95
N VAL A 622 -16.51 31.64 67.86
CA VAL A 622 -15.74 31.93 69.08
C VAL A 622 -14.85 33.17 68.90
N GLY A 623 -15.12 34.20 69.71
CA GLY A 623 -14.42 35.47 69.69
C GLY A 623 -12.93 35.39 70.06
N GLY A 624 -12.14 36.13 69.29
CA GLY A 624 -10.97 36.88 69.74
C GLY A 624 -9.76 36.10 70.26
N ALA A 625 -8.82 35.74 69.37
CA ALA A 625 -7.37 35.87 69.63
C ALA A 625 -6.55 35.62 68.35
N ASN A 626 -5.58 36.51 68.11
CA ASN A 626 -4.63 36.49 67.00
C ASN A 626 -3.91 35.15 66.80
N VAL A 627 -3.98 34.56 65.60
CA VAL A 627 -3.09 33.47 65.17
C VAL A 627 -2.46 33.75 63.81
N ARG A 628 -1.13 33.52 63.78
CA ARG A 628 -0.16 33.81 62.73
C ARG A 628 -0.42 33.00 61.44
N ARG A 629 -0.58 33.70 60.31
CA ARG A 629 -0.58 33.15 58.93
C ARG A 629 0.61 32.20 58.69
N ARG A 630 0.36 30.92 58.44
CA ARG A 630 1.35 29.99 57.84
C ARG A 630 1.28 30.09 56.31
N ARG A 631 2.45 30.29 55.69
CA ARG A 631 2.66 30.42 54.24
C ARG A 631 2.37 29.11 53.50
N THR A 632 1.76 29.23 52.32
CA THR A 632 1.45 28.11 51.42
C THR A 632 2.62 27.82 50.47
N LEU A 633 2.64 26.59 49.95
CA LEU A 633 3.67 25.96 49.10
C LEU A 633 4.03 26.76 47.82
N VAL A 634 3.22 27.76 47.44
CA VAL A 634 3.42 28.61 46.26
C VAL A 634 4.60 29.59 46.48
N ASP A 635 4.90 29.97 47.73
CA ASP A 635 6.07 30.80 48.05
C ASP A 635 7.41 30.05 47.88
N PHE A 636 7.39 28.71 47.85
CA PHE A 636 8.61 27.91 47.75
C PHE A 636 9.08 27.70 46.31
N MET A 637 8.20 27.89 45.31
CA MET A 637 8.53 27.73 43.89
C MET A 637 8.99 29.03 43.21
N GLY A 638 9.02 30.16 43.94
CA GLY A 638 9.31 31.49 43.39
C GLY A 638 10.74 32.02 43.57
N ARG A 639 11.67 31.30 44.22
CA ARG A 639 13.04 31.81 44.42
C ARG A 639 14.12 30.90 43.85
N ASN A 640 14.62 31.32 42.70
CA ASN A 640 15.84 30.85 42.07
C ASN A 640 17.06 31.46 42.82
N PRO A 641 17.97 30.68 43.43
CA PRO A 641 19.15 31.25 44.07
C PRO A 641 20.31 31.33 43.06
N GLN A 642 20.56 32.53 42.52
CA GLN A 642 21.88 32.85 41.97
C GLN A 642 22.85 33.13 43.12
N ARG A 643 23.95 32.36 43.11
CA ARG A 643 25.32 32.65 43.58
C ARG A 643 25.51 33.82 44.56
N GLN A 644 26.08 33.52 45.73
CA GLN A 644 27.18 34.30 46.29
C GLN A 644 28.07 33.45 47.21
N SER A 645 29.36 33.45 46.89
CA SER A 645 30.46 32.85 47.62
C SER A 645 30.99 33.83 48.68
N THR A 646 31.24 33.31 49.88
CA THR A 646 32.35 33.64 50.80
C THR A 646 32.97 35.04 50.76
N MET A 647 32.77 35.80 51.83
CA MET A 647 33.77 35.94 52.90
C MET A 647 33.07 35.89 54.25
#